data_AF-A0A9E5V544-F1
#
_entry.id   AF-A0A9E5V544-F1
#
_cell.length_a   1.000
_cell.length_b   1.000
_cell.length_c   1.000
_cell.angle_alpha   90.00
_cell.angle_beta   90.00
_cell.angle_gamma   90.00
#
_symmetry.space_group_name_H-M   'P 1'
#
loop_
_entity.id
_entity.type
_entity.pdbx_description
1 polymer ?
#
loop_
_entity_poly.entity_id
_entity_poly.type
_entity_poly.pdbx_seq_one_letter_code
_entity_poly.pdbx_strand_id
1 'polypeptide(L)'
;MERDFNREFIKVNRILGKQASIGPIPADQLGPWVAIVIFCYVITNGFLSLGLGWFFGASFWLIASWWILTGNQPHQFLDRWRNPPGTEWCNGNNIYVSPIPDHRPTWIRKRYGDARVNIRLKPVQVPNQYGGKSTFMPFQNEVNICCIAEIKKDDREVAALLLEKGKSQYQLVFGFHVAGLHDVLYDSEVNAFAHAIEEGMKELPIGERITFCTGCSSDDAARQEELSTLAEECQLKPVSVLTRNEQLRVQQLAQGGTRQTWNQLAFCTWTSDDEAGTQHKDLVGGLIERLRKTGSWVVEQITGNKRVYQEAFFKKLLLQGFQQGFIQWEVLLNTKVGLEVMPCSAADLWQWLWSRFNQGVAPPIPQVITLKETETGLELTETVTTDKHLCTLLIEGTQGRSACPEHRGDHDRIYLTGRGKVCGVMTMTDPPMGWTSTREQLKWVWKILSSSYVHDAEAWIEISRGNDFFIQDNLARQAKQSKAARTIAVTKGQGRDVGAEMKQEESFEAQRRLYEGTKALHCAPVFLVYRNSAEELTHACNLLANSFETAKVIRERHIAWEIWLQALPITCKRLLHGNNLNERRLTLDTHTVAGILPLTMPKDIDRRGVEFLTGRGGKPIYIDLFHHQIGRALITGTSGSGKSVLGWRFAMEALANNIPVVGMDISSSGNSTFKTAIELLGDQGAYYDISSGSSNLLEPPDLRRFDKLERDRRMESWKDFIRRALSAIAMGKIHNPHLAQRVDALLIRALDVFLRDPEIITRYNRAFEMGWRSPEWQQIPTLPDFIKFCTRERLNLRSFEDLDRHSLNQIQSQVSALLASRLGKAIARPSTFSPEPAIKFFALSGLTNEQDAYLMAINAHAACIRNALSHPRSLFIGDELSVLLRRDGFAQIVGETCATGRKDGIAVLLLSQDPDTICECSAGSQIMQNINYRITGRITSSGINSFQRYLGYPPNIISQNATEAFLPRSSDLYSCWLLELGGRFWRTRFYPGELMLASVANNQDEREARDRVMAQYPPTSKGRLLGLKAFADEYIPALREGKGFSHIGQGLSVEKSERSPQQKDYPSDPAEHDQRSLIAR
;
A
#
# COMPACT_ATOMS: atom_id res chain seq x y z
N MET A 1 33.94 -2.96 20.64
CA MET A 1 33.72 -1.67 19.95
C MET A 1 32.43 -1.85 19.18
N GLU A 2 31.29 -1.42 19.74
CA GLU A 2 30.00 -1.51 19.03
C GLU A 2 30.08 -0.59 17.81
N ARG A 3 29.92 -1.16 16.60
CA ARG A 3 29.88 -0.39 15.35
C ARG A 3 28.67 0.55 15.39
N ASP A 4 28.88 1.85 15.19
CA ASP A 4 27.80 2.81 15.01
C ASP A 4 27.34 2.78 13.54
N PHE A 5 26.48 1.82 13.22
CA PHE A 5 25.98 1.52 11.88
C PHE A 5 25.16 2.66 11.23
N ASN A 6 24.81 3.70 12.00
CA ASN A 6 24.19 4.91 11.48
C ASN A 6 25.20 5.92 10.89
N ARG A 7 26.51 5.68 11.06
CA ARG A 7 27.57 6.63 10.64
C ARG A 7 28.71 6.00 9.83
N GLU A 8 28.74 4.69 9.70
CA GLU A 8 29.80 3.99 8.95
C GLU A 8 29.46 3.88 7.46
N PHE A 9 30.35 4.41 6.62
CA PHE A 9 30.22 4.34 5.18
C PHE A 9 30.44 2.91 4.68
N ILE A 10 29.47 2.37 3.94
CA ILE A 10 29.55 1.02 3.37
C ILE A 10 30.13 1.13 1.97
N LYS A 11 31.41 0.76 1.81
CA LYS A 11 32.11 0.79 0.52
C LYS A 11 31.80 -0.46 -0.33
N VAL A 12 31.42 -0.25 -1.59
CA VAL A 12 31.25 -1.31 -2.58
C VAL A 12 32.59 -1.64 -3.23
N ASN A 13 32.97 -2.92 -3.19
CA ASN A 13 34.18 -3.38 -3.85
C ASN A 13 33.94 -3.68 -5.34
N ARG A 14 34.17 -2.68 -6.19
CA ARG A 14 33.95 -2.75 -7.64
C ARG A 14 34.94 -3.67 -8.38
N ILE A 15 35.96 -4.21 -7.70
CA ILE A 15 36.94 -5.11 -8.32
C ILE A 15 36.42 -6.54 -8.42
N LEU A 16 35.48 -6.96 -7.56
CA LEU A 16 34.92 -8.32 -7.54
C LEU A 16 34.42 -8.82 -8.90
N GLY A 17 33.85 -7.92 -9.73
CA GLY A 17 33.33 -8.26 -11.05
C GLY A 17 34.27 -7.98 -12.23
N LYS A 18 35.49 -7.49 -11.97
CA LYS A 18 36.44 -7.18 -13.06
C LYS A 18 37.25 -8.41 -13.41
N GLN A 19 37.32 -8.72 -14.70
CA GLN A 19 38.22 -9.77 -15.20
C GLN A 19 39.65 -9.23 -15.28
N ALA A 20 40.63 -10.09 -14.98
CA ALA A 20 42.04 -9.76 -15.14
C ALA A 20 42.42 -9.72 -16.63
N SER A 21 43.06 -8.64 -17.09
CA SER A 21 43.53 -8.50 -18.48
C SER A 21 44.89 -9.17 -18.67
N ILE A 22 45.20 -9.72 -19.85
CA ILE A 22 46.56 -10.20 -20.15
C ILE A 22 47.33 -9.04 -20.80
N GLY A 23 48.12 -8.30 -20.02
CA GLY A 23 48.73 -7.06 -20.50
C GLY A 23 47.66 -6.00 -20.83
N PRO A 24 47.72 -5.32 -21.99
CA PRO A 24 46.70 -4.36 -22.41
C PRO A 24 45.40 -5.02 -22.92
N ILE A 25 45.31 -6.36 -22.95
CA ILE A 25 44.25 -7.09 -23.67
C ILE A 25 43.21 -7.63 -22.68
N PRO A 26 41.93 -7.21 -22.76
CA PRO A 26 40.85 -7.78 -21.95
C PRO A 26 40.63 -9.27 -22.26
N ALA A 27 40.31 -10.08 -21.24
CA ALA A 27 40.13 -11.53 -21.42
C ALA A 27 38.95 -11.88 -22.35
N ASP A 28 37.89 -11.06 -22.36
CA ASP A 28 36.72 -11.20 -23.25
C ASP A 28 37.08 -11.10 -24.75
N GLN A 29 38.24 -10.53 -25.08
CA GLN A 29 38.72 -10.34 -26.44
C GLN A 29 39.49 -11.55 -26.98
N LEU A 30 39.97 -12.44 -26.10
CA LEU A 30 40.80 -13.59 -26.50
C LEU A 30 40.04 -14.57 -27.41
N GLY A 31 38.78 -14.85 -27.10
CA GLY A 31 37.94 -15.74 -27.92
C GLY A 31 37.76 -15.21 -29.36
N PRO A 32 37.27 -13.97 -29.55
CA PRO A 32 37.20 -13.33 -30.86
C PRO A 32 38.56 -13.27 -31.58
N TRP A 33 39.65 -12.97 -30.88
CA TRP A 33 40.97 -12.90 -31.50
C TRP A 33 41.44 -14.26 -32.01
N VAL A 34 41.23 -15.34 -31.24
CA VAL A 34 41.51 -16.71 -31.70
C VAL A 34 40.67 -17.06 -32.92
N ALA A 35 39.38 -16.69 -32.93
CA ALA A 35 38.51 -16.91 -34.09
C ALA A 35 39.00 -16.13 -35.33
N ILE A 36 39.42 -14.87 -35.17
CA ILE A 36 40.01 -14.05 -36.24
C ILE A 36 41.30 -14.71 -36.75
N VAL A 37 42.18 -15.18 -35.87
CA VAL A 37 43.43 -15.86 -36.26
C VAL A 37 43.12 -17.14 -37.05
N ILE A 38 42.18 -17.97 -36.58
CA ILE A 38 41.77 -19.19 -37.29
C ILE A 38 41.19 -18.83 -38.67
N PHE A 39 40.32 -17.83 -38.74
CA PHE A 39 39.71 -17.37 -39.99
C PHE A 39 40.75 -16.85 -40.98
N CYS A 40 41.69 -16.02 -40.51
CA CYS A 40 42.81 -15.53 -41.31
C CYS A 40 43.69 -16.67 -41.81
N TYR A 41 43.98 -17.67 -40.97
CA TYR A 41 44.77 -18.82 -41.37
C TYR A 41 44.09 -19.61 -42.49
N VAL A 42 42.79 -19.89 -42.35
CA VAL A 42 42.00 -20.60 -43.36
C VAL A 42 41.96 -19.83 -44.68
N ILE A 43 41.76 -18.52 -44.66
CA ILE A 43 41.70 -17.72 -45.89
C ILE A 43 43.08 -17.59 -46.56
N THR A 44 44.09 -17.17 -45.80
CA THR A 44 45.41 -16.83 -46.38
C THR A 44 46.22 -18.06 -46.74
N ASN A 45 46.27 -19.08 -45.87
CA ASN A 45 47.08 -20.29 -46.09
C ASN A 45 46.26 -21.47 -46.63
N GLY A 46 44.95 -21.54 -46.33
CA GLY A 46 44.10 -22.63 -46.81
C GLY A 46 43.55 -22.40 -48.22
N PHE A 47 42.96 -21.22 -48.47
CA PHE A 47 42.29 -20.92 -49.75
C PHE A 47 43.19 -20.22 -50.77
N LEU A 48 43.99 -19.25 -50.33
CA LEU A 48 44.72 -18.35 -51.24
C LEU A 48 46.22 -18.64 -51.33
N SER A 49 46.76 -19.53 -50.50
CA SER A 49 48.19 -19.92 -50.45
C SER A 49 49.17 -18.74 -50.44
N LEU A 50 48.80 -17.63 -49.79
CA LEU A 50 49.54 -16.36 -49.79
C LEU A 50 50.76 -16.36 -48.86
N GLY A 51 50.92 -17.41 -48.03
CA GLY A 51 52.05 -17.59 -47.12
C GLY A 51 51.90 -16.85 -45.78
N LEU A 52 52.82 -17.17 -44.86
CA LEU A 52 52.76 -16.75 -43.45
C LEU A 52 52.81 -15.22 -43.23
N GLY A 53 53.47 -14.46 -44.11
CA GLY A 53 53.55 -12.99 -43.99
C GLY A 53 52.17 -12.32 -44.09
N TRP A 54 51.37 -12.72 -45.08
CA TRP A 54 50.00 -12.23 -45.27
C TRP A 54 49.06 -12.69 -44.16
N PHE A 55 49.24 -13.91 -43.67
CA PHE A 55 48.52 -14.42 -42.50
C PHE A 55 48.72 -13.52 -41.26
N PHE A 56 49.98 -13.22 -40.90
CA PHE A 56 50.26 -12.38 -39.73
C PHE A 56 49.78 -10.94 -39.93
N GLY A 57 49.98 -10.37 -41.13
CA GLY A 57 49.50 -9.03 -41.46
C GLY A 57 47.98 -8.89 -41.36
N ALA A 58 47.23 -9.82 -41.97
CA ALA A 58 45.76 -9.81 -41.95
C ALA A 58 45.21 -10.07 -40.55
N SER A 59 45.79 -11.01 -39.80
CA SER A 59 45.40 -11.30 -38.42
C SER A 59 45.63 -10.09 -37.51
N PHE A 60 46.80 -9.46 -37.60
CA PHE A 60 47.09 -8.27 -36.80
C PHE A 60 46.15 -7.11 -37.14
N TRP A 61 45.90 -6.85 -38.43
CA TRP A 61 44.99 -5.80 -38.86
C TRP A 61 43.56 -6.03 -38.36
N LEU A 62 43.00 -7.23 -38.56
CA LEU A 62 41.64 -7.54 -38.10
C LEU A 62 41.50 -7.55 -36.57
N ILE A 63 42.51 -8.03 -35.84
CA ILE A 63 42.54 -7.95 -34.37
C ILE A 63 42.54 -6.49 -33.91
N ALA A 64 43.39 -5.65 -34.50
CA ALA A 64 43.48 -4.24 -34.16
C ALA A 64 42.16 -3.50 -34.47
N SER A 65 41.58 -3.73 -35.66
CA SER A 65 40.28 -3.17 -36.04
C SER A 65 39.16 -3.63 -35.11
N TRP A 66 39.11 -4.92 -34.78
CA TRP A 66 38.13 -5.47 -33.84
C TRP A 66 38.26 -4.84 -32.46
N TRP A 67 39.49 -4.69 -31.96
CA TRP A 67 39.74 -4.12 -30.64
C TRP A 67 39.37 -2.63 -30.57
N ILE A 68 39.67 -1.86 -31.62
CA ILE A 68 39.25 -0.44 -31.73
C ILE A 68 37.73 -0.32 -31.73
N LEU A 69 37.01 -1.25 -32.38
CA LEU A 69 35.55 -1.22 -32.47
C LEU A 69 34.83 -1.66 -31.19
N THR A 70 35.34 -2.68 -30.51
CA THR A 70 34.66 -3.33 -29.37
C THR A 70 35.12 -2.84 -28.00
N GLY A 71 36.34 -2.29 -27.91
CA GLY A 71 36.89 -1.73 -26.67
C GLY A 71 36.87 -2.71 -25.50
N ASN A 72 36.46 -2.22 -24.33
CA ASN A 72 36.43 -2.97 -23.07
C ASN A 72 35.07 -3.63 -22.77
N GLN A 73 34.04 -3.39 -23.58
CA GLN A 73 32.68 -3.92 -23.37
C GLN A 73 32.09 -4.39 -24.71
N PRO A 74 32.43 -5.62 -25.15
CA PRO A 74 32.05 -6.13 -26.47
C PRO A 74 30.53 -6.14 -26.75
N HIS A 75 29.67 -6.35 -25.73
CA HIS A 75 28.20 -6.29 -25.91
C HIS A 75 27.75 -4.99 -26.55
N GLN A 76 28.30 -3.83 -26.16
CA GLN A 76 27.79 -2.54 -26.64
C GLN A 76 27.88 -2.40 -28.15
N PHE A 77 28.86 -3.08 -28.77
CA PHE A 77 28.99 -3.15 -30.21
C PHE A 77 28.16 -4.30 -30.80
N LEU A 78 28.25 -5.50 -30.21
CA LEU A 78 27.56 -6.71 -30.70
C LEU A 78 26.03 -6.58 -30.69
N ASP A 79 25.47 -5.96 -29.66
CA ASP A 79 24.02 -5.82 -29.49
C ASP A 79 23.40 -4.93 -30.58
N ARG A 80 24.17 -4.02 -31.20
CA ARG A 80 23.70 -3.19 -32.33
C ARG A 80 23.32 -4.02 -33.56
N TRP A 81 23.88 -5.21 -33.68
CA TRP A 81 23.64 -6.13 -34.80
C TRP A 81 22.56 -7.16 -34.48
N ARG A 82 22.01 -7.15 -33.26
CA ARG A 82 20.94 -8.06 -32.84
C ARG A 82 19.60 -7.42 -33.21
N ASN A 83 19.03 -7.92 -34.29
CA ASN A 83 17.70 -7.50 -34.73
C ASN A 83 16.62 -8.13 -33.86
N PRO A 84 15.50 -7.42 -33.63
CA PRO A 84 14.32 -8.03 -33.04
C PRO A 84 13.81 -9.20 -33.90
N PRO A 85 13.08 -10.14 -33.30
CA PRO A 85 12.66 -11.37 -33.97
C PRO A 85 11.62 -11.12 -35.08
N GLY A 86 12.06 -11.20 -36.33
CA GLY A 86 11.19 -11.03 -37.50
C GLY A 86 10.82 -9.56 -37.74
N THR A 87 9.73 -9.34 -38.47
CA THR A 87 9.16 -8.01 -38.69
C THR A 87 8.39 -7.53 -37.46
N GLU A 88 7.62 -8.42 -36.83
CA GLU A 88 6.89 -8.17 -35.60
C GLU A 88 6.52 -9.52 -34.93
N TRP A 89 6.19 -9.48 -33.63
CA TRP A 89 5.52 -10.61 -32.99
C TRP A 89 4.07 -10.78 -33.45
N CYS A 90 3.59 -12.02 -33.44
CA CYS A 90 2.18 -12.32 -33.68
C CYS A 90 1.66 -13.40 -32.73
N ASN A 91 0.34 -13.45 -32.59
CA ASN A 91 -0.30 -14.58 -31.95
C ASN A 91 -0.39 -15.75 -32.93
N GLY A 92 0.38 -16.81 -32.67
CA GLY A 92 0.38 -18.01 -33.50
C GLY A 92 -0.74 -19.01 -33.20
N ASN A 93 -1.67 -18.68 -32.30
CA ASN A 93 -2.77 -19.54 -31.85
C ASN A 93 -2.30 -20.92 -31.40
N ASN A 94 -1.33 -20.97 -30.48
CA ASN A 94 -0.83 -22.23 -29.96
C ASN A 94 -1.92 -22.98 -29.17
N ILE A 95 -1.95 -24.30 -29.36
CA ILE A 95 -2.86 -25.22 -28.69
C ILE A 95 -2.15 -25.81 -27.48
N TYR A 96 -2.87 -25.99 -26.39
CA TYR A 96 -2.34 -26.64 -25.20
C TYR A 96 -2.09 -28.13 -25.45
N VAL A 97 -0.89 -28.60 -25.08
CA VAL A 97 -0.55 -30.02 -25.07
C VAL A 97 -0.36 -30.44 -23.63
N SER A 98 -1.30 -31.22 -23.12
CA SER A 98 -1.25 -31.71 -21.74
C SER A 98 0.07 -32.42 -21.44
N PRO A 99 0.76 -32.09 -20.34
CA PRO A 99 1.89 -32.87 -19.82
C PRO A 99 1.54 -34.34 -19.54
N ILE A 100 0.26 -34.67 -19.36
CA ILE A 100 -0.26 -36.02 -19.15
C ILE A 100 -0.84 -36.55 -20.48
N PRO A 101 -0.18 -37.50 -21.18
CA PRO A 101 -0.63 -37.96 -22.48
C PRO A 101 -2.08 -38.46 -22.51
N ASP A 102 -2.56 -39.04 -21.41
CA ASP A 102 -3.90 -39.60 -21.29
C ASP A 102 -5.02 -38.57 -21.26
N HIS A 103 -4.70 -37.30 -21.07
CA HIS A 103 -5.67 -36.20 -21.18
C HIS A 103 -5.62 -35.53 -22.56
N ARG A 104 -4.64 -35.87 -23.42
CA ARG A 104 -4.54 -35.29 -24.78
C ARG A 104 -5.67 -35.85 -25.67
N PRO A 105 -6.29 -35.02 -26.53
CA PRO A 105 -7.13 -35.52 -27.63
C PRO A 105 -6.39 -36.52 -28.53
N THR A 106 -7.11 -37.50 -29.08
CA THR A 106 -6.53 -38.56 -29.94
C THR A 106 -5.75 -38.02 -31.14
N TRP A 107 -6.18 -36.89 -31.71
CA TRP A 107 -5.49 -36.24 -32.83
C TRP A 107 -4.16 -35.58 -32.41
N ILE A 108 -4.06 -35.03 -31.19
CA ILE A 108 -2.80 -34.47 -30.64
C ILE A 108 -1.81 -35.60 -30.38
N ARG A 109 -2.26 -36.71 -29.76
CA ARG A 109 -1.42 -37.88 -29.47
C ARG A 109 -0.78 -38.48 -30.72
N LYS A 110 -1.51 -38.51 -31.84
CA LYS A 110 -0.98 -39.01 -33.12
C LYS A 110 0.07 -38.08 -33.75
N ARG A 111 0.01 -36.78 -33.45
CA ARG A 111 0.81 -35.75 -34.12
C ARG A 111 2.09 -35.39 -33.36
N TYR A 112 2.06 -35.47 -32.03
CA TYR A 112 3.17 -35.09 -31.16
C TYR A 112 3.53 -36.24 -30.22
N GLY A 113 4.82 -36.54 -30.12
CA GLY A 113 5.30 -37.57 -29.18
C GLY A 113 5.06 -37.17 -27.72
N ASP A 114 4.95 -38.18 -26.85
CA ASP A 114 4.59 -38.01 -25.44
C ASP A 114 5.52 -37.03 -24.70
N ALA A 115 6.81 -36.99 -25.05
CA ALA A 115 7.80 -36.11 -24.43
C ALA A 115 7.68 -34.61 -24.80
N ARG A 116 6.90 -34.25 -25.83
CA ARG A 116 6.73 -32.84 -26.24
C ARG A 116 5.53 -32.22 -25.55
N VAL A 117 5.77 -31.12 -24.82
CA VAL A 117 4.74 -30.34 -24.13
C VAL A 117 4.60 -28.94 -24.74
N ASN A 118 5.70 -28.31 -25.18
CA ASN A 118 5.63 -27.07 -25.96
C ASN A 118 5.79 -27.30 -27.47
N ILE A 119 4.91 -26.66 -28.26
CA ILE A 119 4.94 -26.69 -29.73
C ILE A 119 5.67 -25.44 -30.23
N ARG A 120 6.76 -25.63 -30.98
CA ARG A 120 7.36 -24.53 -31.76
C ARG A 120 6.53 -24.27 -33.02
N LEU A 121 6.00 -23.06 -33.12
CA LEU A 121 5.18 -22.61 -34.25
C LEU A 121 6.05 -22.07 -35.39
N LYS A 122 5.60 -22.27 -36.63
CA LYS A 122 6.30 -21.73 -37.81
C LYS A 122 6.05 -20.22 -37.92
N PRO A 123 7.03 -19.43 -38.38
CA PRO A 123 6.82 -18.02 -38.69
C PRO A 123 5.73 -17.82 -39.75
N VAL A 124 4.91 -16.78 -39.60
CA VAL A 124 3.85 -16.42 -40.54
C VAL A 124 4.41 -15.44 -41.56
N GLN A 125 4.39 -15.81 -42.84
CA GLN A 125 4.84 -14.94 -43.93
C GLN A 125 3.65 -14.29 -44.63
N VAL A 126 3.63 -12.97 -44.69
CA VAL A 126 2.56 -12.17 -45.32
C VAL A 126 3.16 -11.32 -46.44
N PRO A 127 2.57 -11.27 -47.66
CA PRO A 127 3.04 -10.37 -48.71
C PRO A 127 2.94 -8.91 -48.27
N ASN A 128 3.99 -8.13 -48.48
CA ASN A 128 4.05 -6.71 -48.13
C ASN A 128 3.56 -5.83 -49.29
N GLN A 129 3.25 -4.56 -49.01
CA GLN A 129 2.77 -3.59 -50.00
C GLN A 129 3.83 -3.17 -51.04
N TYR A 130 5.12 -3.46 -50.79
CA TYR A 130 6.27 -3.07 -51.61
C TYR A 130 6.85 -4.22 -52.45
N GLY A 131 6.12 -5.34 -52.62
CA GLY A 131 6.53 -6.47 -53.47
C GLY A 131 7.44 -7.52 -52.82
N GLY A 132 7.47 -7.62 -51.49
CA GLY A 132 8.22 -8.62 -50.70
C GLY A 132 7.36 -9.41 -49.71
N LYS A 133 7.98 -10.17 -48.78
CA LYS A 133 7.29 -10.91 -47.71
C LYS A 133 7.73 -10.41 -46.33
N SER A 134 6.79 -9.99 -45.50
CA SER A 134 7.00 -9.70 -44.07
C SER A 134 6.89 -11.01 -43.28
N THR A 135 7.79 -11.22 -42.31
CA THR A 135 7.82 -12.46 -41.51
C THR A 135 7.46 -12.14 -40.07
N PHE A 136 6.33 -12.65 -39.59
CA PHE A 136 5.87 -12.47 -38.22
C PHE A 136 6.22 -13.69 -37.36
N MET A 137 6.80 -13.43 -36.19
CA MET A 137 7.28 -14.48 -35.29
C MET A 137 6.24 -14.74 -34.19
N PRO A 138 5.77 -15.99 -34.02
CA PRO A 138 4.85 -16.32 -32.94
C PRO A 138 5.47 -16.04 -31.57
N PHE A 139 4.85 -15.17 -30.78
CA PHE A 139 5.35 -14.80 -29.44
C PHE A 139 5.47 -16.02 -28.52
N GLN A 140 4.61 -17.02 -28.69
CA GLN A 140 4.65 -18.28 -27.95
C GLN A 140 5.99 -19.02 -28.06
N ASN A 141 6.79 -18.75 -29.09
CA ASN A 141 8.13 -19.35 -29.24
C ASN A 141 9.19 -18.72 -28.32
N GLU A 142 8.93 -17.53 -27.76
CA GLU A 142 9.88 -16.79 -26.89
C GLU A 142 9.74 -17.15 -25.41
N VAL A 143 8.67 -17.84 -25.03
CA VAL A 143 8.36 -18.24 -23.65
C VAL A 143 8.54 -19.74 -23.46
N ASN A 144 8.72 -20.16 -22.19
CA ASN A 144 8.94 -21.55 -21.81
C ASN A 144 7.78 -22.15 -20.99
N ILE A 145 6.79 -21.34 -20.61
CA ILE A 145 5.66 -21.77 -19.78
C ILE A 145 4.83 -22.86 -20.46
N CYS A 146 4.50 -23.90 -19.71
CA CYS A 146 3.59 -24.96 -20.11
C CYS A 146 2.20 -24.74 -19.50
N CYS A 147 2.13 -24.63 -18.18
CA CYS A 147 0.89 -24.40 -17.41
C CYS A 147 1.22 -23.93 -15.99
N ILE A 148 0.20 -23.66 -15.19
CA ILE A 148 0.35 -23.44 -13.75
C ILE A 148 0.30 -24.80 -13.04
N ALA A 149 1.21 -25.03 -12.11
CA ALA A 149 1.21 -26.21 -11.26
C ALA A 149 0.75 -25.82 -9.85
N GLU A 150 -0.13 -26.61 -9.27
CA GLU A 150 -0.65 -26.46 -7.91
C GLU A 150 -0.32 -27.72 -7.10
N ILE A 151 0.12 -27.54 -5.86
CA ILE A 151 0.56 -28.62 -4.99
C ILE A 151 -0.17 -28.48 -3.66
N LYS A 152 -0.97 -29.49 -3.32
CA LYS A 152 -1.77 -29.59 -2.09
C LYS A 152 -1.23 -30.75 -1.25
N LYS A 153 -0.39 -30.42 -0.26
CA LYS A 153 0.32 -31.40 0.59
C LYS A 153 0.53 -30.83 1.99
N ASP A 154 0.43 -31.65 3.04
CA ASP A 154 0.66 -31.24 4.43
C ASP A 154 -0.22 -30.03 4.87
N ASP A 155 -1.50 -30.00 4.48
CA ASP A 155 -2.44 -28.87 4.67
C ASP A 155 -1.98 -27.53 4.05
N ARG A 156 -1.01 -27.57 3.13
CA ARG A 156 -0.52 -26.41 2.39
C ARG A 156 -0.96 -26.48 0.94
N GLU A 157 -1.29 -25.32 0.39
CA GLU A 157 -1.63 -25.12 -1.02
C GLU A 157 -0.66 -24.11 -1.63
N VAL A 158 0.10 -24.54 -2.63
CA VAL A 158 1.18 -23.76 -3.24
C VAL A 158 1.07 -23.83 -4.76
N ALA A 159 1.28 -22.70 -5.43
CA ALA A 159 1.32 -22.65 -6.89
C ALA A 159 2.70 -22.26 -7.44
N ALA A 160 2.99 -22.72 -8.66
CA ALA A 160 4.20 -22.41 -9.40
C ALA A 160 3.94 -22.33 -10.91
N LEU A 161 4.75 -21.56 -11.62
CA LEU A 161 4.79 -21.59 -13.08
C LEU A 161 5.68 -22.75 -13.53
N LEU A 162 5.13 -23.70 -14.29
CA LEU A 162 5.89 -24.84 -14.82
C LEU A 162 6.45 -24.50 -16.20
N LEU A 163 7.78 -24.51 -16.32
CA LEU A 163 8.51 -24.16 -17.54
C LEU A 163 9.25 -25.38 -18.12
N GLU A 164 9.26 -25.51 -19.45
CA GLU A 164 10.07 -26.51 -20.18
C GLU A 164 11.38 -25.88 -20.70
N LYS A 165 12.52 -26.36 -20.19
CA LYS A 165 13.87 -25.92 -20.61
C LYS A 165 14.37 -26.68 -21.86
N GLY A 166 13.71 -27.78 -22.21
CA GLY A 166 14.06 -28.69 -23.29
C GLY A 166 14.80 -29.94 -22.81
N LYS A 167 14.91 -30.96 -23.66
CA LYS A 167 15.51 -32.27 -23.33
C LYS A 167 14.90 -32.92 -22.07
N SER A 168 13.59 -32.74 -21.85
CA SER A 168 12.86 -33.24 -20.67
C SER A 168 13.32 -32.66 -19.32
N GLN A 169 13.99 -31.51 -19.31
CA GLN A 169 14.26 -30.73 -18.10
C GLN A 169 13.16 -29.69 -17.87
N TYR A 170 12.70 -29.60 -16.62
CA TYR A 170 11.67 -28.67 -16.18
C TYR A 170 12.19 -27.72 -15.09
N GLN A 171 11.60 -26.53 -15.05
CA GLN A 171 11.84 -25.55 -14.00
C GLN A 171 10.50 -25.12 -13.41
N LEU A 172 10.43 -25.09 -12.09
CA LEU A 172 9.32 -24.50 -11.34
C LEU A 172 9.73 -23.10 -10.88
N VAL A 173 8.85 -22.13 -11.08
CA VAL A 173 9.03 -20.77 -10.58
C VAL A 173 7.94 -20.49 -9.56
N PHE A 174 8.33 -20.42 -8.29
CA PHE A 174 7.43 -20.12 -7.16
C PHE A 174 7.36 -18.61 -6.95
N GLY A 175 6.15 -18.07 -6.83
CA GLY A 175 5.92 -16.67 -6.47
C GLY A 175 5.63 -16.53 -4.98
N PHE A 176 6.21 -15.51 -4.36
CA PHE A 176 5.98 -15.13 -2.98
C PHE A 176 5.62 -13.65 -2.89
N HIS A 177 4.53 -13.33 -2.20
CA HIS A 177 4.29 -11.97 -1.71
C HIS A 177 5.27 -11.69 -0.58
N VAL A 178 5.94 -10.54 -0.65
CA VAL A 178 6.96 -10.15 0.31
C VAL A 178 6.47 -8.89 1.03
N ALA A 179 6.29 -8.97 2.36
CA ALA A 179 5.88 -7.79 3.13
C ALA A 179 6.98 -6.72 3.19
N GLY A 180 8.24 -7.14 3.10
CA GLY A 180 9.40 -6.26 3.03
C GLY A 180 9.69 -5.51 4.34
N LEU A 181 10.57 -4.53 4.21
CA LEU A 181 11.03 -3.65 5.28
C LEU A 181 10.19 -2.38 5.30
N HIS A 182 9.78 -1.95 6.48
CA HIS A 182 9.12 -0.66 6.62
C HIS A 182 10.10 0.50 6.30
N ASP A 183 9.61 1.58 5.70
CA ASP A 183 10.47 2.72 5.32
C ASP A 183 10.98 3.52 6.52
N VAL A 184 10.36 3.39 7.70
CA VAL A 184 10.84 3.95 8.98
C VAL A 184 11.30 2.82 9.93
N LEU A 185 12.54 2.36 9.75
CA LEU A 185 13.17 1.34 10.61
C LEU A 185 13.69 1.90 11.95
N TYR A 186 13.61 1.13 13.04
CA TYR A 186 14.36 1.41 14.26
C TYR A 186 15.83 0.99 14.13
N ASP A 187 16.69 1.49 15.01
CA ASP A 187 18.13 1.17 14.95
C ASP A 187 18.43 -0.32 15.19
N SER A 188 17.67 -0.96 16.08
CA SER A 188 17.76 -2.42 16.30
C SER A 188 17.35 -3.21 15.05
N GLU A 189 16.32 -2.76 14.33
CA GLU A 189 15.84 -3.39 13.10
C GLU A 189 16.83 -3.27 11.96
N VAL A 190 17.47 -2.09 11.78
CA VAL A 190 18.47 -1.88 10.73
C VAL A 190 19.59 -2.91 10.81
N ASN A 191 20.11 -3.15 12.02
CA ASN A 191 21.20 -4.10 12.24
C ASN A 191 20.74 -5.55 12.02
N ALA A 192 19.59 -5.92 12.59
CA ALA A 192 19.05 -7.27 12.46
C ALA A 192 18.78 -7.62 10.99
N PHE A 193 18.15 -6.72 10.23
CA PHE A 193 17.82 -6.97 8.83
C PHE A 193 19.04 -6.98 7.92
N ALA A 194 20.00 -6.06 8.09
CA ALA A 194 21.21 -6.07 7.28
C ALA A 194 22.00 -7.37 7.46
N HIS A 195 22.16 -7.83 8.71
CA HIS A 195 22.81 -9.10 9.01
C HIS A 195 22.01 -10.30 8.49
N ALA A 196 20.68 -10.32 8.66
CA ALA A 196 19.83 -11.40 8.18
C ALA A 196 19.84 -11.53 6.65
N ILE A 197 19.82 -10.40 5.93
CA ILE A 197 19.98 -10.38 4.47
C ILE A 197 21.36 -10.90 4.08
N GLU A 198 22.43 -10.46 4.74
CA GLU A 198 23.78 -10.95 4.45
C GLU A 198 23.88 -12.47 4.62
N GLU A 199 23.44 -13.02 5.75
CA GLU A 199 23.49 -14.46 6.04
C GLU A 199 22.59 -15.27 5.12
N GLY A 200 21.37 -14.82 4.87
CA GLY A 200 20.46 -15.50 3.95
C GLY A 200 21.00 -15.53 2.52
N MET A 201 21.67 -14.48 2.07
CA MET A 201 22.27 -14.45 0.72
C MET A 201 23.50 -15.38 0.59
N LYS A 202 24.18 -15.73 1.69
CA LYS A 202 25.25 -16.76 1.68
C LYS A 202 24.70 -18.17 1.41
N GLU A 203 23.46 -18.44 1.82
CA GLU A 203 22.80 -19.75 1.76
C GLU A 203 21.99 -19.99 0.47
N LEU A 204 22.04 -19.07 -0.52
CA LEU A 204 21.34 -19.26 -1.79
C LEU A 204 21.68 -20.62 -2.44
N PRO A 205 20.70 -21.35 -3.02
CA PRO A 205 20.98 -22.61 -3.72
C PRO A 205 21.85 -22.39 -4.96
N ILE A 206 22.79 -23.31 -5.20
CA ILE A 206 23.67 -23.25 -6.37
C ILE A 206 22.87 -23.60 -7.63
N GLY A 207 23.05 -22.82 -8.71
CA GLY A 207 22.35 -23.06 -9.97
C GLY A 207 20.95 -22.44 -10.05
N GLU A 208 20.37 -22.05 -8.92
CA GLU A 208 19.07 -21.37 -8.85
C GLU A 208 19.22 -19.85 -8.68
N ARG A 209 18.07 -19.17 -8.76
CA ARG A 209 17.98 -17.71 -8.67
C ARG A 209 16.73 -17.28 -7.90
N ILE A 210 16.83 -16.08 -7.35
CA ILE A 210 15.71 -15.33 -6.81
C ILE A 210 15.63 -13.98 -7.50
N THR A 211 14.43 -13.57 -7.89
CA THR A 211 14.18 -12.27 -8.50
C THR A 211 13.20 -11.48 -7.65
N PHE A 212 13.67 -10.39 -7.06
CA PHE A 212 12.81 -9.44 -6.36
C PHE A 212 12.24 -8.44 -7.35
N CYS A 213 10.92 -8.28 -7.32
CA CYS A 213 10.17 -7.34 -8.15
C CYS A 213 9.36 -6.42 -7.24
N THR A 214 9.68 -5.12 -7.27
CA THR A 214 8.88 -4.08 -6.61
C THR A 214 8.43 -3.08 -7.64
N GLY A 215 7.12 -2.87 -7.74
CA GLY A 215 6.52 -2.02 -8.74
C GLY A 215 5.55 -1.02 -8.15
N CYS A 216 5.46 0.14 -8.78
CA CYS A 216 4.43 1.13 -8.54
C CYS A 216 3.60 1.36 -9.82
N SER A 217 2.28 1.45 -9.66
CA SER A 217 1.34 1.70 -10.76
C SER A 217 0.31 2.75 -10.39
N SER A 218 0.03 3.64 -11.33
CA SER A 218 -1.09 4.58 -11.26
C SER A 218 -2.40 3.84 -11.51
N ASP A 219 -2.94 3.20 -10.47
CA ASP A 219 -4.19 2.45 -10.50
C ASP A 219 -5.08 2.82 -9.31
N ASP A 220 -6.36 3.04 -9.57
CA ASP A 220 -7.40 3.35 -8.59
C ASP A 220 -8.62 2.42 -8.65
N ALA A 221 -8.63 1.40 -9.51
CA ALA A 221 -9.81 0.57 -9.79
C ALA A 221 -10.49 0.02 -8.52
N ALA A 222 -9.72 -0.57 -7.60
CA ALA A 222 -10.25 -1.12 -6.36
C ALA A 222 -10.89 -0.04 -5.46
N ARG A 223 -10.29 1.15 -5.38
CA ARG A 223 -10.83 2.27 -4.58
C ARG A 223 -12.04 2.90 -5.24
N GLN A 224 -12.10 2.92 -6.57
CA GLN A 224 -13.26 3.37 -7.34
C GLN A 224 -14.49 2.47 -7.08
N GLU A 225 -14.29 1.16 -7.03
CA GLU A 225 -15.34 0.19 -6.71
C GLU A 225 -15.84 0.33 -5.27
N GLU A 226 -14.91 0.46 -4.30
CA GLU A 226 -15.26 0.69 -2.89
C GLU A 226 -16.07 1.98 -2.70
N LEU A 227 -15.62 3.11 -3.28
CA LEU A 227 -16.32 4.39 -3.17
C LEU A 227 -17.67 4.39 -3.90
N SER A 228 -17.80 3.62 -4.99
CA SER A 228 -19.08 3.44 -5.68
C SER A 228 -20.07 2.70 -4.80
N THR A 229 -19.64 1.61 -4.18
CA THR A 229 -20.44 0.82 -3.24
C THR A 229 -20.87 1.68 -2.05
N LEU A 230 -19.93 2.40 -1.42
CA LEU A 230 -20.22 3.32 -0.31
C LEU A 230 -21.23 4.41 -0.69
N ALA A 231 -21.11 5.00 -1.88
CA ALA A 231 -22.02 6.04 -2.33
C ALA A 231 -23.43 5.51 -2.64
N GLU A 232 -23.55 4.25 -3.10
CA GLU A 232 -24.82 3.60 -3.43
C GLU A 232 -25.57 3.09 -2.20
N GLU A 233 -24.86 2.53 -1.23
CA GLU A 233 -25.43 2.03 0.04
C GLU A 233 -25.72 3.15 1.06
N CYS A 234 -25.15 4.34 0.88
CA CYS A 234 -25.36 5.48 1.76
C CYS A 234 -26.79 6.02 1.70
N GLN A 235 -27.46 6.07 2.85
CA GLN A 235 -28.84 6.57 2.97
C GLN A 235 -28.91 8.11 2.86
N LEU A 236 -27.81 8.80 3.17
CA LEU A 236 -27.73 10.26 3.18
C LEU A 236 -27.27 10.80 1.81
N LYS A 237 -28.21 11.35 1.03
CA LYS A 237 -27.91 11.89 -0.31
C LYS A 237 -26.78 12.92 -0.36
N PRO A 238 -26.68 13.91 0.56
CA PRO A 238 -25.55 14.83 0.57
C PRO A 238 -24.20 14.12 0.77
N VAL A 239 -24.13 13.14 1.69
CA VAL A 239 -22.90 12.37 1.93
C VAL A 239 -22.53 11.54 0.71
N SER A 240 -23.51 10.88 0.08
CA SER A 240 -23.30 10.15 -1.19
C SER A 240 -22.67 11.04 -2.27
N VAL A 241 -23.13 12.30 -2.42
CA VAL A 241 -22.53 13.26 -3.36
C VAL A 241 -21.09 13.63 -2.97
N LEU A 242 -20.81 13.85 -1.68
CA LEU A 242 -19.45 14.11 -1.19
C LEU A 242 -18.52 12.91 -1.44
N THR A 243 -19.00 11.68 -1.25
CA THR A 243 -18.26 10.44 -1.57
C THR A 243 -17.98 10.33 -3.07
N ARG A 244 -18.93 10.68 -3.94
CA ARG A 244 -18.70 10.75 -5.40
C ARG A 244 -17.69 11.85 -5.78
N ASN A 245 -17.64 12.95 -5.04
CA ASN A 245 -16.61 13.96 -5.26
C ASN A 245 -15.21 13.49 -4.80
N GLU A 246 -15.11 12.73 -3.72
CA GLU A 246 -13.87 12.02 -3.34
C GLU A 246 -13.45 11.03 -4.44
N GLN A 247 -14.40 10.30 -5.01
CA GLN A 247 -14.16 9.37 -6.10
C GLN A 247 -13.49 10.05 -7.32
N LEU A 248 -14.00 11.23 -7.72
CA LEU A 248 -13.37 12.04 -8.76
C LEU A 248 -11.96 12.50 -8.36
N ARG A 249 -11.76 12.91 -7.09
CA ARG A 249 -10.46 13.35 -6.60
C ARG A 249 -9.42 12.23 -6.62
N VAL A 250 -9.79 11.02 -6.20
CA VAL A 250 -8.92 9.83 -6.27
C VAL A 250 -8.51 9.54 -7.72
N GLN A 251 -9.44 9.64 -8.66
CA GLN A 251 -9.16 9.45 -10.08
C GLN A 251 -8.14 10.46 -10.61
N GLN A 252 -8.30 11.75 -10.28
CA GLN A 252 -7.35 12.80 -10.66
C GLN A 252 -5.95 12.54 -10.08
N LEU A 253 -5.87 12.11 -8.82
CA LEU A 253 -4.58 11.82 -8.16
C LEU A 253 -3.87 10.62 -8.78
N ALA A 254 -4.61 9.59 -9.19
CA ALA A 254 -4.05 8.41 -9.87
C ALA A 254 -3.56 8.76 -11.28
N GLN A 255 -4.38 9.49 -12.06
CA GLN A 255 -4.01 9.96 -13.40
C GLN A 255 -2.78 10.89 -13.37
N GLY A 256 -2.65 11.71 -12.32
CA GLY A 256 -1.48 12.57 -12.10
C GLY A 256 -0.25 11.86 -11.53
N GLY A 257 -0.28 10.54 -11.31
CA GLY A 257 0.84 9.78 -10.74
C GLY A 257 1.13 10.06 -9.27
N THR A 258 0.27 10.82 -8.59
CA THR A 258 0.41 11.14 -7.16
C THR A 258 -0.06 9.99 -6.27
N ARG A 259 -1.14 9.31 -6.66
CA ARG A 259 -1.62 8.09 -6.02
C ARG A 259 -1.12 6.88 -6.81
N GLN A 260 -0.39 6.00 -6.15
CA GLN A 260 0.19 4.81 -6.78
C GLN A 260 -0.02 3.59 -5.89
N THR A 261 -0.49 2.49 -6.48
CA THR A 261 -0.50 1.18 -5.84
C THR A 261 0.89 0.57 -5.92
N TRP A 262 1.31 -0.12 -4.86
CA TRP A 262 2.61 -0.76 -4.80
C TRP A 262 2.46 -2.25 -4.55
N ASN A 263 3.28 -3.04 -5.23
CA ASN A 263 3.34 -4.49 -5.05
C ASN A 263 4.79 -4.96 -4.97
N GLN A 264 5.03 -5.95 -4.13
CA GLN A 264 6.35 -6.52 -3.88
C GLN A 264 6.26 -8.05 -3.90
N LEU A 265 6.99 -8.65 -4.84
CA LEU A 265 7.00 -10.08 -5.11
C LEU A 265 8.45 -10.60 -5.19
N ALA A 266 8.62 -11.87 -4.85
CA ALA A 266 9.84 -12.61 -5.13
C ALA A 266 9.51 -13.85 -5.96
N PHE A 267 10.26 -14.06 -7.04
CA PHE A 267 10.19 -15.28 -7.85
C PHE A 267 11.43 -16.13 -7.60
N CYS A 268 11.22 -17.35 -7.10
CA CYS A 268 12.30 -18.28 -6.79
C CYS A 268 12.24 -19.48 -7.73
N THR A 269 13.38 -19.89 -8.28
CA THR A 269 13.43 -21.03 -9.20
C THR A 269 13.87 -22.31 -8.51
N TRP A 270 13.35 -23.43 -9.02
CA TRP A 270 13.89 -24.76 -8.79
C TRP A 270 13.91 -25.52 -10.11
N THR A 271 15.05 -26.11 -10.45
CA THR A 271 15.27 -26.82 -11.71
C THR A 271 15.49 -28.30 -11.42
N SER A 272 14.80 -29.17 -12.17
CA SER A 272 15.02 -30.61 -12.07
C SER A 272 16.32 -30.98 -12.80
N ASP A 273 17.41 -31.20 -12.07
CA ASP A 273 18.67 -31.71 -12.62
C ASP A 273 18.75 -33.24 -12.51
N ASP A 274 18.97 -33.91 -13.65
CA ASP A 274 19.34 -35.34 -13.71
C ASP A 274 20.87 -35.53 -13.51
N GLU A 275 21.66 -34.44 -13.47
CA GLU A 275 23.15 -34.47 -13.51
C GLU A 275 23.88 -33.71 -12.37
N ALA A 276 23.20 -32.94 -11.51
CA ALA A 276 23.86 -32.16 -10.45
C ALA A 276 23.99 -32.88 -9.08
N GLY A 277 23.76 -34.20 -9.05
CA GLY A 277 23.89 -35.04 -7.84
C GLY A 277 25.25 -35.74 -7.68
N THR A 278 26.24 -35.52 -8.56
CA THR A 278 27.47 -36.33 -8.60
C THR A 278 28.56 -35.96 -7.60
N GLN A 279 28.30 -35.10 -6.59
CA GLN A 279 29.32 -34.79 -5.58
C GLN A 279 29.01 -35.13 -4.12
N HIS A 280 27.79 -35.50 -3.73
CA HIS A 280 27.61 -36.07 -2.39
C HIS A 280 26.47 -37.09 -2.31
N LYS A 281 26.89 -38.36 -2.13
CA LYS A 281 26.14 -39.54 -1.67
C LYS A 281 24.93 -39.97 -2.52
N ASP A 282 25.11 -41.01 -3.34
CA ASP A 282 24.80 -42.38 -2.90
C ASP A 282 25.21 -43.44 -3.94
N LEU A 283 25.81 -44.52 -3.42
CA LEU A 283 26.31 -45.69 -4.15
C LEU A 283 25.23 -46.49 -4.92
N VAL A 284 23.98 -46.02 -4.94
CA VAL A 284 22.83 -46.64 -5.61
C VAL A 284 22.62 -46.07 -7.02
N GLY A 285 22.99 -44.80 -7.28
CA GLY A 285 22.86 -44.17 -8.60
C GLY A 285 23.77 -44.78 -9.68
N GLY A 286 24.96 -45.24 -9.29
CA GLY A 286 25.91 -45.90 -10.19
C GLY A 286 25.46 -47.27 -10.70
N LEU A 287 24.51 -47.92 -10.01
CA LEU A 287 23.93 -49.19 -10.45
C LEU A 287 22.85 -48.97 -11.52
N ILE A 288 22.06 -47.89 -11.38
CA ILE A 288 20.98 -47.52 -12.30
C ILE A 288 21.55 -46.94 -13.60
N GLU A 289 22.66 -46.20 -13.53
CA GLU A 289 23.28 -45.60 -14.72
C GLU A 289 23.99 -46.62 -15.61
N ARG A 290 24.51 -47.71 -15.03
CA ARG A 290 25.00 -48.88 -15.78
C ARG A 290 23.86 -49.63 -16.46
N LEU A 291 22.70 -49.77 -15.81
CA LEU A 291 21.49 -50.36 -16.41
C LEU A 291 20.86 -49.47 -17.51
N ARG A 292 20.95 -48.13 -17.40
CA ARG A 292 20.43 -47.17 -18.39
C ARG A 292 21.19 -47.19 -19.72
N LYS A 293 22.50 -47.42 -19.69
CA LYS A 293 23.34 -47.47 -20.92
C LYS A 293 23.29 -48.80 -21.67
N THR A 294 22.94 -49.92 -21.02
CA THR A 294 22.87 -51.24 -21.68
C THR A 294 21.43 -51.74 -21.90
N GLY A 295 20.42 -51.20 -21.21
CA GLY A 295 19.03 -51.69 -21.28
C GLY A 295 18.08 -50.93 -22.21
N SER A 296 18.45 -49.76 -22.74
CA SER A 296 17.52 -48.87 -23.48
C SER A 296 17.08 -49.42 -24.84
N TRP A 297 17.89 -50.24 -25.50
CA TRP A 297 17.53 -50.79 -26.83
C TRP A 297 16.56 -51.99 -26.75
N VAL A 298 16.57 -52.74 -25.64
CA VAL A 298 15.76 -53.97 -25.50
C VAL A 298 14.42 -53.71 -24.78
N VAL A 299 14.35 -52.73 -23.88
CA VAL A 299 13.13 -52.43 -23.11
C VAL A 299 12.15 -51.53 -23.89
N GLU A 300 12.61 -50.68 -24.80
CA GLU A 300 11.74 -49.82 -25.62
C GLU A 300 10.90 -50.58 -26.65
N GLN A 301 11.28 -51.82 -27.01
CA GLN A 301 10.53 -52.65 -27.97
C GLN A 301 9.52 -53.60 -27.32
N ILE A 302 9.61 -53.89 -26.01
CA ILE A 302 8.89 -55.02 -25.41
C ILE A 302 7.85 -54.62 -24.36
N THR A 303 7.84 -53.40 -23.81
CA THR A 303 6.80 -52.96 -22.86
C THR A 303 6.12 -51.66 -23.27
N GLY A 304 4.85 -51.75 -23.68
CA GLY A 304 3.96 -50.66 -24.06
C GLY A 304 3.52 -49.71 -22.92
N ASN A 305 4.34 -49.52 -21.88
CA ASN A 305 4.01 -48.75 -20.68
C ASN A 305 4.78 -47.42 -20.55
N LYS A 306 5.01 -46.71 -21.67
CA LYS A 306 5.50 -45.31 -21.64
C LYS A 306 4.52 -44.34 -20.92
N ARG A 307 3.27 -44.76 -20.71
CA ARG A 307 2.14 -44.00 -20.13
C ARG A 307 2.26 -43.78 -18.61
N VAL A 308 2.39 -44.86 -17.83
CA VAL A 308 2.56 -44.81 -16.36
C VAL A 308 3.83 -44.04 -15.97
N TYR A 309 4.84 -44.07 -16.83
CA TYR A 309 6.12 -43.41 -16.59
C TYR A 309 6.02 -41.88 -16.55
N GLN A 310 5.21 -41.25 -17.40
CA GLN A 310 5.11 -39.79 -17.45
C GLN A 310 4.28 -39.21 -16.30
N GLU A 311 3.18 -39.85 -15.95
CA GLU A 311 2.40 -39.44 -14.78
C GLU A 311 3.23 -39.59 -13.49
N ALA A 312 3.95 -40.72 -13.34
CA ALA A 312 4.89 -40.92 -12.24
C ALA A 312 6.03 -39.88 -12.26
N PHE A 313 6.52 -39.48 -13.44
CA PHE A 313 7.53 -38.44 -13.58
C PHE A 313 7.02 -37.09 -13.07
N PHE A 314 5.84 -36.63 -13.49
CA PHE A 314 5.29 -35.35 -13.02
C PHE A 314 4.90 -35.37 -11.54
N LYS A 315 4.39 -36.49 -11.03
CA LYS A 315 4.19 -36.70 -9.58
C LYS A 315 5.51 -36.51 -8.82
N LYS A 316 6.58 -37.16 -9.28
CA LYS A 316 7.92 -37.03 -8.67
C LYS A 316 8.49 -35.61 -8.82
N LEU A 317 8.36 -35.01 -10.00
CA LEU A 317 8.83 -33.65 -10.29
C LEU A 317 8.19 -32.62 -9.36
N LEU A 318 6.86 -32.62 -9.25
CA LEU A 318 6.13 -31.69 -8.39
C LEU A 318 6.42 -31.95 -6.91
N LEU A 319 6.50 -33.22 -6.50
CA LEU A 319 6.85 -33.57 -5.12
C LEU A 319 8.27 -33.10 -4.75
N GLN A 320 9.26 -33.34 -5.62
CA GLN A 320 10.63 -32.86 -5.42
C GLN A 320 10.69 -31.33 -5.46
N GLY A 321 9.97 -30.71 -6.38
CA GLY A 321 9.84 -29.26 -6.46
C GLY A 321 9.27 -28.64 -5.19
N PHE A 322 8.30 -29.29 -4.56
CA PHE A 322 7.76 -28.86 -3.27
C PHE A 322 8.78 -29.04 -2.13
N GLN A 323 9.38 -30.22 -2.01
CA GLN A 323 10.27 -30.56 -0.88
C GLN A 323 11.64 -29.88 -0.96
N GLN A 324 12.24 -29.82 -2.14
CA GLN A 324 13.60 -29.33 -2.38
C GLN A 324 13.61 -27.90 -2.97
N GLY A 325 12.51 -27.46 -3.58
CA GLY A 325 12.38 -26.11 -4.11
C GLY A 325 11.63 -25.21 -3.13
N PHE A 326 10.31 -25.39 -3.05
CA PHE A 326 9.41 -24.50 -2.30
C PHE A 326 9.78 -24.40 -0.82
N ILE A 327 9.83 -25.52 -0.09
CA ILE A 327 10.13 -25.53 1.36
C ILE A 327 11.50 -24.90 1.63
N GLN A 328 12.51 -25.22 0.81
CA GLN A 328 13.84 -24.67 0.99
C GLN A 328 13.86 -23.14 0.82
N TRP A 329 13.20 -22.62 -0.22
CA TRP A 329 13.08 -21.18 -0.44
C TRP A 329 12.25 -20.48 0.63
N GLU A 330 11.13 -21.08 1.05
CA GLU A 330 10.28 -20.52 2.11
C GLU A 330 11.06 -20.41 3.43
N VAL A 331 11.79 -21.46 3.82
CA VAL A 331 12.63 -21.45 5.03
C VAL A 331 13.73 -20.41 4.91
N LEU A 332 14.40 -20.32 3.75
CA LEU A 332 15.44 -19.33 3.53
C LEU A 332 14.89 -17.90 3.69
N LEU A 333 13.77 -17.58 3.04
CA LEU A 333 13.18 -16.25 3.07
C LEU A 333 12.62 -15.88 4.44
N ASN A 334 11.78 -16.73 5.04
CA ASN A 334 11.15 -16.46 6.32
C ASN A 334 12.13 -16.54 7.50
N THR A 335 12.96 -17.58 7.56
CA THR A 335 13.75 -17.88 8.78
C THR A 335 15.14 -17.27 8.75
N LYS A 336 15.81 -17.25 7.59
CA LYS A 336 17.20 -16.79 7.48
C LYS A 336 17.28 -15.31 7.11
N VAL A 337 16.61 -14.92 6.03
CA VAL A 337 16.57 -13.51 5.58
C VAL A 337 15.65 -12.67 6.48
N GLY A 338 14.65 -13.29 7.11
CA GLY A 338 13.69 -12.59 7.96
C GLY A 338 12.65 -11.79 7.17
N LEU A 339 12.42 -12.17 5.90
CA LEU A 339 11.35 -11.61 5.09
C LEU A 339 10.08 -12.37 5.39
N GLU A 340 9.07 -11.71 5.97
CA GLU A 340 7.72 -12.25 6.06
C GLU A 340 7.18 -12.48 4.65
N VAL A 341 7.14 -13.75 4.20
CA VAL A 341 6.68 -14.13 2.87
C VAL A 341 5.44 -15.02 2.93
N MET A 342 4.53 -14.80 1.96
CA MET A 342 3.34 -15.62 1.76
C MET A 342 3.38 -16.21 0.34
N PRO A 343 3.17 -17.53 0.17
CA PRO A 343 3.13 -18.14 -1.16
C PRO A 343 1.97 -17.58 -1.99
N CYS A 344 2.20 -17.34 -3.28
CA CYS A 344 1.13 -16.96 -4.20
C CYS A 344 0.24 -18.17 -4.53
N SER A 345 -1.07 -17.95 -4.59
CA SER A 345 -2.01 -18.94 -5.14
C SER A 345 -1.93 -18.99 -6.67
N ALA A 346 -2.54 -20.01 -7.28
CA ALA A 346 -2.64 -20.11 -8.73
C ALA A 346 -3.39 -18.92 -9.34
N ALA A 347 -4.41 -18.40 -8.64
CA ALA A 347 -5.16 -17.22 -9.04
C ALA A 347 -4.31 -15.95 -8.95
N ASP A 348 -3.51 -15.79 -7.89
CA ASP A 348 -2.61 -14.64 -7.74
C ASP A 348 -1.57 -14.58 -8.85
N LEU A 349 -0.92 -15.72 -9.15
CA LEU A 349 0.06 -15.83 -10.23
C LEU A 349 -0.56 -15.51 -11.60
N TRP A 350 -1.78 -16.00 -11.85
CA TRP A 350 -2.47 -15.76 -13.12
C TRP A 350 -2.94 -14.31 -13.27
N GLN A 351 -3.58 -13.74 -12.24
CA GLN A 351 -4.00 -12.35 -12.22
C GLN A 351 -2.81 -11.40 -12.38
N TRP A 352 -1.71 -11.69 -11.68
CA TRP A 352 -0.47 -10.94 -11.83
C TRP A 352 0.07 -11.04 -13.26
N LEU A 353 0.19 -12.23 -13.84
CA LEU A 353 0.67 -12.41 -15.20
C LEU A 353 -0.24 -11.71 -16.23
N TRP A 354 -1.55 -11.79 -16.06
CA TRP A 354 -2.54 -11.13 -16.91
C TRP A 354 -2.32 -9.62 -16.96
N SER A 355 -2.15 -8.98 -15.80
CA SER A 355 -1.92 -7.53 -15.66
C SER A 355 -0.65 -7.01 -16.36
N ARG A 356 0.30 -7.90 -16.70
CA ARG A 356 1.51 -7.55 -17.46
C ARG A 356 1.21 -7.27 -18.93
N PHE A 357 0.18 -7.92 -19.48
CA PHE A 357 -0.18 -7.86 -20.90
C PHE A 357 -1.51 -7.13 -21.14
N ASN A 358 -2.44 -7.21 -20.18
CA ASN A 358 -3.83 -6.76 -20.31
C ASN A 358 -4.23 -5.82 -19.16
N GLN A 359 -5.37 -5.16 -19.31
CA GLN A 359 -6.04 -4.40 -18.25
C GLN A 359 -7.20 -5.22 -17.65
N GLY A 360 -7.55 -4.94 -16.40
CA GLY A 360 -8.72 -5.52 -15.73
C GLY A 360 -8.49 -6.90 -15.11
N VAL A 361 -9.61 -7.56 -14.78
CA VAL A 361 -9.64 -8.87 -14.12
C VAL A 361 -9.30 -9.98 -15.11
N ALA A 362 -8.50 -10.94 -14.67
CA ALA A 362 -8.09 -12.08 -15.47
C ALA A 362 -9.25 -13.07 -15.70
N PRO A 363 -9.33 -13.71 -16.88
CA PRO A 363 -10.27 -14.79 -17.12
C PRO A 363 -9.94 -16.02 -16.27
N PRO A 364 -10.82 -17.06 -16.20
CA PRO A 364 -10.50 -18.31 -15.53
C PRO A 364 -9.16 -18.91 -16.00
N ILE A 365 -8.44 -19.56 -15.10
CA ILE A 365 -7.11 -20.09 -15.39
C ILE A 365 -7.22 -21.13 -16.54
N PRO A 366 -6.45 -20.98 -17.63
CA PRO A 366 -6.58 -21.86 -18.79
C PRO A 366 -6.27 -23.33 -18.49
N GLN A 367 -5.12 -23.56 -17.85
CA GLN A 367 -4.59 -24.90 -17.56
C GLN A 367 -3.89 -24.93 -16.21
N VAL A 368 -4.31 -25.86 -15.36
CA VAL A 368 -3.72 -26.13 -14.05
C VAL A 368 -3.47 -27.63 -13.87
N ILE A 369 -2.27 -28.01 -13.46
CA ILE A 369 -1.96 -29.36 -12.99
C ILE A 369 -1.90 -29.34 -11.48
N THR A 370 -2.68 -30.19 -10.82
CA THR A 370 -2.77 -30.24 -9.36
C THR A 370 -2.22 -31.57 -8.84
N LEU A 371 -1.21 -31.53 -7.99
CA LEU A 371 -0.76 -32.68 -7.18
C LEU A 371 -1.44 -32.59 -5.82
N LYS A 372 -2.29 -33.55 -5.47
CA LYS A 372 -3.03 -33.59 -4.20
C LYS A 372 -2.68 -34.83 -3.39
N GLU A 373 -2.45 -34.64 -2.10
CA GLU A 373 -2.35 -35.72 -1.13
C GLU A 373 -3.75 -36.26 -0.76
N THR A 374 -3.95 -37.57 -0.91
CA THR A 374 -5.19 -38.29 -0.59
C THR A 374 -4.89 -39.46 0.36
N GLU A 375 -5.92 -40.05 0.97
CA GLU A 375 -5.78 -41.22 1.87
C GLU A 375 -5.04 -42.40 1.22
N THR A 376 -5.14 -42.52 -0.11
CA THR A 376 -4.52 -43.59 -0.90
C THR A 376 -3.15 -43.25 -1.48
N GLY A 377 -2.63 -42.03 -1.23
CA GLY A 377 -1.35 -41.54 -1.75
C GLY A 377 -1.47 -40.23 -2.55
N LEU A 378 -0.49 -39.95 -3.42
CA LEU A 378 -0.45 -38.74 -4.23
C LEU A 378 -1.24 -38.91 -5.54
N GLU A 379 -2.26 -38.08 -5.73
CA GLU A 379 -3.09 -38.01 -6.93
C GLU A 379 -2.67 -36.81 -7.79
N LEU A 380 -2.53 -37.02 -9.11
CA LEU A 380 -2.22 -35.95 -10.06
C LEU A 380 -3.45 -35.73 -10.94
N THR A 381 -4.01 -34.53 -10.89
CA THR A 381 -5.17 -34.14 -11.70
C THR A 381 -4.81 -32.96 -12.60
N GLU A 382 -5.59 -32.76 -13.64
CA GLU A 382 -5.41 -31.64 -14.58
C GLU A 382 -6.77 -31.01 -14.87
N THR A 383 -6.83 -29.69 -14.73
CA THR A 383 -8.01 -28.89 -15.03
C THR A 383 -7.73 -28.03 -16.25
N VAL A 384 -8.51 -28.23 -17.31
CA VAL A 384 -8.40 -27.49 -18.57
C VAL A 384 -9.73 -26.80 -18.86
N THR A 385 -9.74 -25.48 -18.86
CA THR A 385 -10.95 -24.68 -19.16
C THR A 385 -11.09 -24.38 -20.66
N THR A 386 -9.99 -24.48 -21.41
CA THR A 386 -9.86 -24.10 -22.81
C THR A 386 -8.72 -24.86 -23.48
N ASP A 387 -8.86 -25.16 -24.78
CA ASP A 387 -7.85 -25.84 -25.59
C ASP A 387 -6.70 -24.90 -26.04
N LYS A 388 -6.89 -23.59 -25.92
CA LYS A 388 -5.86 -22.58 -26.21
C LYS A 388 -4.78 -22.61 -25.14
N HIS A 389 -3.51 -22.64 -25.54
CA HIS A 389 -2.39 -22.55 -24.62
C HIS A 389 -2.45 -21.26 -23.78
N LEU A 390 -2.06 -21.32 -22.50
CA LEU A 390 -2.07 -20.18 -21.57
C LEU A 390 -1.45 -18.90 -22.17
N CYS A 391 -0.28 -19.01 -22.80
CA CYS A 391 0.35 -17.87 -23.49
C CYS A 391 -0.47 -17.31 -24.67
N THR A 392 -1.22 -18.15 -25.40
CA THR A 392 -2.11 -17.71 -26.48
C THR A 392 -3.22 -16.82 -25.95
N LEU A 393 -3.85 -17.20 -24.83
CA LEU A 393 -4.89 -16.39 -24.19
C LEU A 393 -4.34 -15.09 -23.62
N LEU A 394 -3.12 -15.14 -23.07
CA LEU A 394 -2.45 -13.97 -22.51
C LEU A 394 -2.25 -12.86 -23.55
N ILE A 395 -1.98 -13.22 -24.81
CA ILE A 395 -1.66 -12.26 -25.89
C ILE A 395 -2.81 -12.07 -26.90
N GLU A 396 -3.90 -12.82 -26.79
CA GLU A 396 -5.06 -12.68 -27.69
C GLU A 396 -5.72 -11.32 -27.56
N GLY A 397 -5.77 -10.79 -26.33
CA GLY A 397 -6.39 -9.51 -26.00
C GLY A 397 -7.91 -9.57 -25.94
N THR A 398 -8.53 -8.41 -25.75
CA THR A 398 -9.97 -8.27 -25.49
C THR A 398 -10.60 -7.23 -26.41
N GLN A 399 -11.90 -7.34 -26.67
CA GLN A 399 -12.67 -6.36 -27.46
C GLN A 399 -12.11 -6.12 -28.88
N GLY A 400 -11.56 -7.17 -29.52
CA GLY A 400 -11.02 -7.10 -30.87
C GLY A 400 -9.66 -6.40 -30.98
N ARG A 401 -9.02 -6.04 -29.86
CA ARG A 401 -7.64 -5.52 -29.83
C ARG A 401 -6.70 -6.60 -29.31
N SER A 402 -5.65 -6.89 -30.08
CA SER A 402 -4.58 -7.80 -29.68
C SER A 402 -3.85 -7.27 -28.45
N ALA A 403 -3.46 -8.18 -27.55
CA ALA A 403 -2.57 -7.89 -26.42
C ALA A 403 -1.13 -8.39 -26.65
N CYS A 404 -0.85 -8.91 -27.85
CA CYS A 404 0.49 -9.31 -28.23
C CYS A 404 1.42 -8.10 -28.17
N PRO A 405 2.52 -8.17 -27.40
CA PRO A 405 3.53 -7.12 -27.40
C PRO A 405 4.05 -6.89 -28.81
N GLU A 406 4.46 -5.65 -29.08
CA GLU A 406 5.03 -5.24 -30.35
C GLU A 406 6.37 -4.53 -30.13
N HIS A 407 7.35 -4.76 -31.00
CA HIS A 407 8.61 -4.01 -31.01
C HIS A 407 8.63 -2.94 -32.12
N ARG A 408 7.82 -3.07 -33.18
CA ARG A 408 7.69 -2.14 -34.33
C ARG A 408 8.99 -1.84 -35.06
N GLY A 409 9.88 -2.84 -35.11
CA GLY A 409 11.26 -2.67 -35.57
C GLY A 409 12.13 -1.76 -34.69
N ASP A 410 11.61 -1.28 -33.55
CA ASP A 410 12.37 -0.49 -32.58
C ASP A 410 13.20 -1.43 -31.68
N HIS A 411 14.36 -0.94 -31.29
CA HIS A 411 15.33 -1.64 -30.46
C HIS A 411 15.35 -1.10 -29.02
N ASP A 412 14.76 0.08 -28.77
CA ASP A 412 14.91 0.83 -27.52
C ASP A 412 13.66 0.83 -26.61
N ARG A 413 12.56 0.22 -27.07
CA ARG A 413 11.27 0.15 -26.37
C ARG A 413 10.41 -1.01 -26.84
N ILE A 414 9.39 -1.33 -26.04
CA ILE A 414 8.37 -2.33 -26.33
C ILE A 414 6.99 -1.69 -26.18
N TYR A 415 6.08 -1.96 -27.11
CA TYR A 415 4.70 -1.51 -27.04
C TYR A 415 3.83 -2.63 -26.45
N LEU A 416 3.21 -2.35 -25.31
CA LEU A 416 2.26 -3.25 -24.64
C LEU A 416 0.84 -2.82 -25.03
N THR A 417 0.40 -3.32 -26.17
CA THR A 417 -0.88 -2.97 -26.82
C THR A 417 -2.09 -3.22 -25.93
N GLY A 418 -2.13 -4.37 -25.24
CA GLY A 418 -3.23 -4.71 -24.32
C GLY A 418 -3.28 -3.83 -23.07
N ARG A 419 -2.17 -3.19 -22.70
CA ARG A 419 -2.12 -2.18 -21.61
C ARG A 419 -2.27 -0.74 -22.11
N GLY A 420 -2.13 -0.49 -23.40
CA GLY A 420 -2.02 0.85 -23.96
C GLY A 420 -0.79 1.62 -23.46
N LYS A 421 0.33 0.93 -23.19
CA LYS A 421 1.55 1.53 -22.63
C LYS A 421 2.77 1.22 -23.51
N VAL A 422 3.77 2.08 -23.46
CA VAL A 422 5.11 1.88 -24.02
C VAL A 422 6.09 1.66 -22.87
N CYS A 423 6.89 0.60 -22.95
CA CYS A 423 7.85 0.18 -21.95
C CYS A 423 9.28 0.53 -22.39
N GLY A 424 10.00 1.24 -21.54
CA GLY A 424 11.45 1.42 -21.64
C GLY A 424 12.17 0.50 -20.66
N VAL A 425 13.32 -0.01 -21.07
CA VAL A 425 14.15 -0.88 -20.24
C VAL A 425 15.42 -0.14 -19.84
N MET A 426 15.72 -0.15 -18.54
CA MET A 426 16.91 0.48 -17.99
C MET A 426 17.75 -0.56 -17.26
N THR A 427 19.08 -0.47 -17.41
CA THR A 427 20.02 -1.43 -16.82
C THR A 427 21.10 -0.69 -16.04
N MET A 428 21.45 -1.17 -14.85
CA MET A 428 22.62 -0.65 -14.14
C MET A 428 23.88 -1.27 -14.70
N THR A 429 24.78 -0.45 -15.25
CA THR A 429 26.07 -0.91 -15.78
C THR A 429 27.19 -0.84 -14.75
N ASP A 430 27.10 0.12 -13.81
CA ASP A 430 28.07 0.25 -12.72
C ASP A 430 27.32 0.35 -11.38
N PRO A 431 27.72 -0.43 -10.35
CA PRO A 431 27.12 -0.35 -9.03
C PRO A 431 27.47 0.98 -8.34
N PRO A 432 26.75 1.40 -7.28
CA PRO A 432 27.10 2.60 -6.52
C PRO A 432 28.51 2.50 -5.90
N MET A 433 29.09 3.63 -5.51
CA MET A 433 30.40 3.64 -4.79
C MET A 433 30.26 3.06 -3.38
N GLY A 434 29.09 3.25 -2.78
CA GLY A 434 28.78 2.90 -1.41
C GLY A 434 27.59 3.70 -0.88
N TRP A 435 27.29 3.52 0.40
CA TRP A 435 26.21 4.21 1.10
C TRP A 435 26.74 4.85 2.38
N THR A 436 26.14 5.96 2.82
CA THR A 436 26.60 6.68 4.02
C THR A 436 26.37 5.92 5.31
N SER A 437 25.41 4.99 5.32
CA SER A 437 25.04 4.16 6.47
C SER A 437 24.31 2.89 6.03
N THR A 438 24.21 1.90 6.92
CA THR A 438 23.39 0.68 6.70
C THR A 438 21.92 1.03 6.49
N ARG A 439 21.43 2.06 7.19
CA ARG A 439 20.07 2.56 7.03
C ARG A 439 19.81 3.12 5.63
N GLU A 440 20.79 3.85 5.07
CA GLU A 440 20.68 4.33 3.69
C GLU A 440 20.76 3.18 2.69
N GLN A 441 21.66 2.21 2.92
CA GLN A 441 21.78 1.01 2.10
C GLN A 441 20.43 0.32 1.92
N LEU A 442 19.75 -0.05 3.01
CA LEU A 442 18.46 -0.77 2.97
C LEU A 442 17.33 0.03 2.27
N LYS A 443 17.42 1.37 2.25
CA LYS A 443 16.36 2.25 1.73
C LYS A 443 16.68 2.86 0.37
N TRP A 444 17.85 2.60 -0.20
CA TRP A 444 18.37 3.35 -1.34
C TRP A 444 17.46 3.25 -2.57
N VAL A 445 17.08 2.03 -2.97
CA VAL A 445 16.17 1.82 -4.11
C VAL A 445 14.79 2.42 -3.84
N TRP A 446 14.24 2.24 -2.64
CA TRP A 446 12.97 2.86 -2.24
C TRP A 446 13.03 4.38 -2.34
N LYS A 447 14.10 5.03 -1.85
CA LYS A 447 14.27 6.50 -1.90
C LYS A 447 14.19 7.02 -3.34
N ILE A 448 14.73 6.28 -4.30
CA ILE A 448 14.73 6.65 -5.72
C ILE A 448 13.33 6.41 -6.32
N LEU A 449 12.79 5.19 -6.20
CA LEU A 449 11.50 4.84 -6.80
C LEU A 449 10.31 5.58 -6.20
N SER A 450 10.41 6.00 -4.93
CA SER A 450 9.37 6.76 -4.22
C SER A 450 9.45 8.27 -4.46
N SER A 451 10.32 8.74 -5.35
CA SER A 451 10.37 10.15 -5.76
C SER A 451 9.08 10.57 -6.45
N SER A 452 8.66 11.82 -6.25
CA SER A 452 7.35 12.31 -6.74
C SER A 452 7.18 12.31 -8.26
N TYR A 453 8.28 12.32 -9.02
CA TYR A 453 8.27 12.25 -10.49
C TYR A 453 8.37 10.82 -11.04
N VAL A 454 8.56 9.82 -10.17
CA VAL A 454 8.59 8.40 -10.55
C VAL A 454 7.19 7.83 -10.32
N HIS A 455 6.59 7.38 -11.41
CA HIS A 455 5.33 6.64 -11.42
C HIS A 455 5.37 5.59 -12.54
N ASP A 456 4.48 4.60 -12.49
CA ASP A 456 4.40 3.52 -13.47
C ASP A 456 5.78 2.90 -13.77
N ALA A 457 6.46 2.42 -12.73
CA ALA A 457 7.83 1.93 -12.81
C ALA A 457 8.07 0.71 -11.91
N GLU A 458 9.02 -0.12 -12.28
CA GLU A 458 9.33 -1.38 -11.59
C GLU A 458 10.83 -1.60 -11.47
N ALA A 459 11.26 -2.14 -10.34
CA ALA A 459 12.61 -2.64 -10.14
C ALA A 459 12.60 -4.18 -10.11
N TRP A 460 13.42 -4.76 -10.99
CA TRP A 460 13.61 -6.18 -11.20
C TRP A 460 15.05 -6.55 -10.90
N ILE A 461 15.27 -7.31 -9.82
CA ILE A 461 16.61 -7.56 -9.30
C ILE A 461 16.79 -9.05 -9.10
N GLU A 462 17.36 -9.71 -10.12
CA GLU A 462 17.70 -11.13 -10.10
C GLU A 462 19.05 -11.32 -9.40
N ILE A 463 19.10 -12.26 -8.45
CA ILE A 463 20.30 -12.64 -7.70
C ILE A 463 20.54 -14.13 -7.89
N SER A 464 21.80 -14.47 -8.14
CA SER A 464 22.30 -15.85 -8.16
C SER A 464 23.71 -15.91 -7.61
N ARG A 465 24.14 -17.08 -7.14
CA ARG A 465 25.51 -17.25 -6.65
C ARG A 465 26.52 -17.18 -7.78
N GLY A 466 27.58 -16.42 -7.55
CA GLY A 466 28.77 -16.41 -8.39
C GLY A 466 29.64 -17.65 -8.17
N ASN A 467 30.56 -17.89 -9.09
CA ASN A 467 31.56 -18.95 -8.94
C ASN A 467 32.75 -18.40 -8.13
N ASP A 468 32.77 -18.69 -6.82
CA ASP A 468 33.80 -18.24 -5.88
C ASP A 468 35.22 -18.55 -6.37
N PHE A 469 35.44 -19.73 -6.97
CA PHE A 469 36.77 -20.15 -7.44
C PHE A 469 37.29 -19.24 -8.56
N PHE A 470 36.45 -18.97 -9.57
CA PHE A 470 36.84 -18.12 -10.70
C PHE A 470 37.10 -16.66 -10.24
N ILE A 471 36.30 -16.18 -9.29
CA ILE A 471 36.43 -14.82 -8.76
C ILE A 471 37.72 -14.70 -7.93
N GLN A 472 38.04 -15.67 -7.08
CA GLN A 472 39.28 -15.69 -6.32
C GLN A 472 40.52 -15.74 -7.22
N ASP A 473 40.52 -16.56 -8.27
CA ASP A 473 41.62 -16.62 -9.25
C ASP A 473 41.79 -15.28 -9.97
N ASN A 474 40.70 -14.64 -10.41
CA ASN A 474 40.76 -13.32 -11.04
C ASN A 474 41.32 -12.24 -10.10
N LEU A 475 40.87 -12.20 -8.83
CA LEU A 475 41.41 -11.28 -7.82
C LEU A 475 42.91 -11.50 -7.59
N ALA A 476 43.35 -12.76 -7.52
CA ALA A 476 44.76 -13.08 -7.34
C ALA A 476 45.62 -12.65 -8.54
N ARG A 477 45.12 -12.85 -9.76
CA ARG A 477 45.76 -12.36 -10.99
C ARG A 477 45.83 -10.84 -11.02
N GLN A 478 44.74 -10.16 -10.67
CA GLN A 478 44.68 -8.70 -10.66
C GLN A 478 45.62 -8.09 -9.61
N ALA A 479 45.69 -8.66 -8.40
CA ALA A 479 46.65 -8.23 -7.39
C ALA A 479 48.11 -8.37 -7.87
N LYS A 480 48.44 -9.48 -8.56
CA LYS A 480 49.76 -9.69 -9.18
C LYS A 480 50.05 -8.64 -10.27
N GLN A 481 49.07 -8.32 -11.10
CA GLN A 481 49.19 -7.32 -12.17
C GLN A 481 49.39 -5.91 -11.61
N SER A 482 48.60 -5.49 -10.63
CA SER A 482 48.77 -4.20 -9.95
C SER A 482 50.15 -4.08 -9.29
N LYS A 483 50.64 -5.17 -8.68
CA LYS A 483 52.00 -5.23 -8.11
C LYS A 483 53.07 -5.04 -9.21
N ALA A 484 52.95 -5.73 -10.33
CA ALA A 484 53.88 -5.58 -11.45
C ALA A 484 53.84 -4.18 -12.07
N ALA A 485 52.65 -3.61 -12.30
CA ALA A 485 52.48 -2.25 -12.80
C ALA A 485 53.10 -1.21 -11.86
N ARG A 486 52.90 -1.36 -10.55
CA ARG A 486 53.55 -0.54 -9.53
C ARG A 486 55.08 -0.64 -9.60
N THR A 487 55.63 -1.85 -9.67
CA THR A 487 57.08 -2.04 -9.79
C THR A 487 57.61 -1.35 -11.05
N ILE A 488 56.94 -1.52 -12.19
CA ILE A 488 57.33 -0.90 -13.46
C ILE A 488 57.29 0.64 -13.38
N ALA A 489 56.26 1.24 -12.76
CA ALA A 489 56.15 2.69 -12.59
C ALA A 489 57.30 3.26 -11.75
N VAL A 490 57.69 2.55 -10.68
CA VAL A 490 58.85 2.89 -9.84
C VAL A 490 60.15 2.76 -10.63
N THR A 491 60.33 1.69 -11.40
CA THR A 491 61.55 1.47 -12.20
C THR A 491 61.68 2.45 -13.37
N LYS A 492 60.56 2.93 -13.94
CA LYS A 492 60.53 3.91 -15.04
C LYS A 492 60.59 5.37 -14.57
N GLY A 493 60.71 5.63 -13.26
CA GLY A 493 60.78 6.99 -12.71
C GLY A 493 59.50 7.82 -12.84
N GLN A 494 58.34 7.18 -13.11
CA GLN A 494 57.05 7.86 -13.31
C GLN A 494 56.32 8.22 -12.00
N GLY A 495 56.97 8.08 -10.85
CA GLY A 495 56.40 8.37 -9.54
C GLY A 495 55.45 7.28 -9.03
N ARG A 496 54.66 7.61 -8.00
CA ARG A 496 53.75 6.69 -7.31
C ARG A 496 52.41 6.59 -8.05
N ASP A 497 52.12 5.43 -8.63
CA ASP A 497 50.80 5.13 -9.24
C ASP A 497 49.77 4.82 -8.15
N VAL A 498 49.10 5.86 -7.68
CA VAL A 498 48.04 5.78 -6.65
C VAL A 498 46.88 4.89 -7.10
N GLY A 499 46.58 4.83 -8.40
CA GLY A 499 45.49 4.01 -8.93
C GLY A 499 45.79 2.51 -8.87
N ALA A 500 47.03 2.12 -9.18
CA ALA A 500 47.48 0.73 -9.03
C ALA A 500 47.53 0.31 -7.56
N GLU A 501 47.92 1.21 -6.66
CA GLU A 501 47.95 0.98 -5.21
C GLU A 501 46.55 0.76 -4.63
N MET A 502 45.61 1.65 -4.94
CA MET A 502 44.20 1.51 -4.54
C MET A 502 43.59 0.21 -5.06
N LYS A 503 43.84 -0.16 -6.33
CA LYS A 503 43.36 -1.43 -6.89
C LYS A 503 43.94 -2.64 -6.17
N GLN A 504 45.20 -2.58 -5.78
CA GLN A 504 45.86 -3.64 -5.05
C GLN A 504 45.24 -3.81 -3.66
N GLU A 505 45.03 -2.71 -2.94
CA GLU A 505 44.37 -2.70 -1.62
C GLU A 505 42.94 -3.24 -1.69
N GLU A 506 42.14 -2.77 -2.65
CA GLU A 506 40.77 -3.26 -2.87
C GLU A 506 40.74 -4.75 -3.25
N SER A 507 41.72 -5.24 -4.02
CA SER A 507 41.80 -6.68 -4.36
C SER A 507 42.08 -7.53 -3.12
N PHE A 508 42.99 -7.07 -2.24
CA PHE A 508 43.27 -7.75 -0.97
C PHE A 508 42.08 -7.70 -0.02
N GLU A 509 41.38 -6.56 0.05
CA GLU A 509 40.17 -6.42 0.85
C GLU A 509 39.06 -7.38 0.37
N ALA A 510 38.83 -7.48 -0.94
CA ALA A 510 37.89 -8.44 -1.52
C ALA A 510 38.26 -9.89 -1.16
N GLN A 511 39.54 -10.26 -1.33
CA GLN A 511 40.02 -11.59 -0.97
C GLN A 511 39.80 -11.87 0.51
N ARG A 512 40.14 -10.92 1.38
CA ARG A 512 39.95 -11.04 2.83
C ARG A 512 38.49 -11.30 3.17
N ARG A 513 37.55 -10.52 2.62
CA ARG A 513 36.11 -10.71 2.87
C ARG A 513 35.63 -12.10 2.42
N LEU A 514 36.07 -12.57 1.24
CA LEU A 514 35.75 -13.92 0.75
C LEU A 514 36.33 -15.02 1.65
N TYR A 515 37.53 -14.82 2.22
CA TYR A 515 38.11 -15.72 3.22
C TYR A 515 37.36 -15.68 4.56
N GLU A 516 36.84 -14.51 4.95
CA GLU A 516 36.00 -14.31 6.15
C GLU A 516 34.58 -14.88 6.00
N GLY A 517 34.25 -15.45 4.83
CA GLY A 517 33.01 -16.19 4.60
C GLY A 517 31.95 -15.43 3.79
N THR A 518 32.24 -14.22 3.28
CA THR A 518 31.34 -13.57 2.32
C THR A 518 31.33 -14.34 1.00
N LYS A 519 30.19 -14.28 0.30
CA LYS A 519 30.01 -14.93 -1.01
C LYS A 519 29.87 -13.89 -2.09
N ALA A 520 30.35 -14.21 -3.30
CA ALA A 520 30.14 -13.38 -4.46
C ALA A 520 28.79 -13.72 -5.12
N LEU A 521 28.05 -12.68 -5.50
CA LEU A 521 26.71 -12.77 -6.06
C LEU A 521 26.66 -12.07 -7.40
N HIS A 522 26.07 -12.73 -8.40
CA HIS A 522 25.70 -12.10 -9.65
C HIS A 522 24.33 -11.45 -9.49
N CYS A 523 24.28 -10.14 -9.73
CA CYS A 523 23.10 -9.31 -9.57
C CYS A 523 22.73 -8.66 -10.90
N ALA A 524 21.47 -8.80 -11.31
CA ALA A 524 20.93 -8.19 -12.52
C ALA A 524 19.86 -7.14 -12.18
N PRO A 525 20.24 -5.90 -11.82
CA PRO A 525 19.29 -4.82 -11.59
C PRO A 525 18.80 -4.21 -12.91
N VAL A 526 17.51 -4.38 -13.18
CA VAL A 526 16.79 -3.83 -14.33
C VAL A 526 15.62 -3.01 -13.83
N PHE A 527 15.38 -1.85 -14.44
CA PHE A 527 14.21 -1.01 -14.16
C PHE A 527 13.35 -0.90 -15.40
N LEU A 528 12.05 -1.15 -15.26
CA LEU A 528 11.07 -1.02 -16.33
C LEU A 528 10.25 0.24 -16.10
N VAL A 529 10.10 1.08 -17.12
CA VAL A 529 9.35 2.34 -17.05
C VAL A 529 8.25 2.31 -18.09
N TYR A 530 7.01 2.57 -17.67
CA TYR A 530 5.83 2.53 -18.55
C TYR A 530 5.23 3.92 -18.72
N ARG A 531 4.98 4.35 -19.96
CA ARG A 531 4.28 5.62 -20.26
C ARG A 531 3.25 5.44 -21.35
N ASN A 532 2.39 6.43 -21.54
CA ASN A 532 1.38 6.40 -22.59
C ASN A 532 1.99 6.76 -23.96
N SER A 533 3.07 7.55 -23.96
CA SER A 533 3.77 7.98 -25.17
C SER A 533 5.29 7.73 -25.14
N ALA A 534 5.86 7.69 -26.34
CA ALA A 534 7.29 7.56 -26.59
C ALA A 534 8.13 8.73 -26.02
N GLU A 535 7.58 9.94 -26.07
CA GLU A 535 8.25 11.16 -25.62
C GLU A 535 8.31 11.22 -24.09
N GLU A 536 7.16 11.01 -23.44
CA GLU A 536 7.08 10.88 -21.98
C GLU A 536 8.02 9.79 -21.46
N LEU A 537 8.07 8.64 -22.15
CA LEU A 537 8.97 7.54 -21.78
C LEU A 537 10.43 7.98 -21.79
N THR A 538 10.84 8.73 -22.81
CA THR A 538 12.21 9.19 -22.94
C THR A 538 12.57 10.17 -21.82
N HIS A 539 11.67 11.11 -21.52
CA HIS A 539 11.85 12.05 -20.41
C HIS A 539 11.94 11.31 -19.06
N ALA A 540 11.01 10.39 -18.80
CA ALA A 540 10.97 9.62 -17.56
C ALA A 540 12.22 8.74 -17.35
N CYS A 541 12.70 8.06 -18.39
CA CYS A 541 13.93 7.28 -18.32
C CYS A 541 15.15 8.15 -18.04
N ASN A 542 15.24 9.35 -18.62
CA ASN A 542 16.36 10.26 -18.37
C ASN A 542 16.35 10.78 -16.92
N LEU A 543 15.18 11.16 -16.40
CA LEU A 543 15.03 11.56 -15.00
C LEU A 543 15.42 10.43 -14.04
N LEU A 544 14.90 9.22 -14.28
CA LEU A 544 15.20 8.05 -13.45
C LEU A 544 16.70 7.72 -13.50
N ALA A 545 17.34 7.75 -14.67
CA ALA A 545 18.77 7.48 -14.82
C ALA A 545 19.62 8.42 -13.97
N ASN A 546 19.30 9.72 -14.00
CA ASN A 546 20.00 10.74 -13.23
C ASN A 546 19.77 10.65 -11.71
N SER A 547 18.76 9.89 -11.27
CA SER A 547 18.41 9.74 -9.86
C SER A 547 19.31 8.76 -9.09
N PHE A 548 20.10 7.94 -9.80
CA PHE A 548 20.95 6.91 -9.19
C PHE A 548 22.33 7.42 -8.72
N GLU A 549 22.56 8.75 -8.72
CA GLU A 549 23.73 9.44 -8.17
C GLU A 549 25.08 8.81 -8.58
N THR A 550 25.66 7.94 -7.74
CA THR A 550 26.99 7.32 -7.94
C THR A 550 26.96 6.01 -8.74
N ALA A 551 25.78 5.45 -8.96
CA ALA A 551 25.58 4.28 -9.81
C ALA A 551 25.24 4.73 -11.24
N LYS A 552 25.69 3.96 -12.23
CA LYS A 552 25.41 4.26 -13.64
C LYS A 552 24.26 3.41 -14.13
N VAL A 553 23.10 4.03 -14.30
CA VAL A 553 21.92 3.40 -14.91
C VAL A 553 21.67 4.04 -16.26
N ILE A 554 21.54 3.22 -17.31
CA ILE A 554 21.31 3.68 -18.68
C ILE A 554 20.07 3.02 -19.26
N ARG A 555 19.40 3.71 -20.18
CA ARG A 555 18.35 3.11 -21.00
C ARG A 555 18.99 2.19 -22.05
N GLU A 556 18.52 0.95 -22.13
CA GLU A 556 18.90 0.02 -23.19
C GLU A 556 18.34 0.50 -24.53
N ARG A 557 19.18 0.53 -25.56
CA ARG A 557 18.85 1.08 -26.90
C ARG A 557 18.89 0.04 -28.02
N HIS A 558 19.42 -1.15 -27.75
CA HIS A 558 19.73 -2.12 -28.80
C HIS A 558 18.92 -3.42 -28.66
N ILE A 559 18.70 -3.87 -27.43
CA ILE A 559 18.03 -5.15 -27.14
C ILE A 559 16.99 -5.03 -26.02
N ALA A 560 16.25 -3.92 -25.97
CA ALA A 560 15.21 -3.71 -24.95
C ALA A 560 14.20 -4.87 -24.93
N TRP A 561 13.78 -5.35 -26.11
CA TRP A 561 12.85 -6.47 -26.27
C TRP A 561 13.34 -7.76 -25.61
N GLU A 562 14.64 -8.05 -25.66
CA GLU A 562 15.22 -9.29 -25.09
C GLU A 562 15.28 -9.20 -23.57
N ILE A 563 15.74 -8.07 -23.02
CA ILE A 563 15.83 -7.86 -21.58
C ILE A 563 14.44 -7.81 -20.95
N TRP A 564 13.46 -7.21 -21.63
CA TRP A 564 12.07 -7.24 -21.20
C TRP A 564 11.52 -8.67 -21.12
N LEU A 565 11.80 -9.52 -22.13
CA LEU A 565 11.44 -10.94 -22.09
C LEU A 565 12.13 -11.68 -20.93
N GLN A 566 13.41 -11.41 -20.69
CA GLN A 566 14.17 -12.02 -19.58
C GLN A 566 13.59 -11.66 -18.20
N ALA A 567 12.95 -10.49 -18.06
CA ALA A 567 12.31 -10.09 -16.82
C ALA A 567 11.01 -10.87 -16.53
N LEU A 568 10.42 -11.56 -17.51
CA LEU A 568 9.19 -12.31 -17.31
C LEU A 568 9.46 -13.68 -16.66
N PRO A 569 8.73 -14.06 -15.59
CA PRO A 569 8.91 -15.34 -14.89
C PRO A 569 8.37 -16.55 -15.68
N ILE A 570 8.01 -16.36 -16.95
CA ILE A 570 7.55 -17.40 -17.89
C ILE A 570 8.66 -17.84 -18.86
N THR A 571 9.90 -17.38 -18.65
CA THR A 571 11.06 -17.71 -19.47
C THR A 571 12.19 -18.35 -18.64
N CYS A 572 12.90 -19.30 -19.24
CA CYS A 572 14.09 -19.91 -18.63
C CYS A 572 15.35 -19.04 -18.84
N LYS A 573 15.25 -17.93 -19.58
CA LYS A 573 16.36 -16.99 -19.83
C LYS A 573 16.69 -16.25 -18.52
N ARG A 574 17.97 -15.99 -18.28
CA ARG A 574 18.46 -15.25 -17.11
C ARG A 574 18.64 -13.77 -17.41
N LEU A 575 18.30 -12.92 -16.44
CA LEU A 575 18.30 -11.48 -16.63
C LEU A 575 19.72 -10.94 -16.76
N LEU A 576 20.00 -10.19 -17.84
CA LEU A 576 21.33 -9.67 -18.18
C LEU A 576 22.42 -10.75 -18.31
N HIS A 577 22.05 -12.03 -18.37
CA HIS A 577 23.01 -13.11 -18.51
C HIS A 577 23.36 -13.29 -19.99
N GLY A 578 24.64 -13.14 -20.31
CA GLY A 578 25.17 -13.46 -21.63
C GLY A 578 25.94 -14.78 -21.64
N ASN A 579 26.40 -15.19 -22.82
CA ASN A 579 27.39 -16.27 -22.94
C ASN A 579 28.70 -15.87 -22.22
N ASN A 580 29.60 -16.81 -21.94
CA ASN A 580 30.85 -16.61 -21.18
C ASN A 580 31.75 -15.43 -21.63
N LEU A 581 31.53 -14.87 -22.82
CA LEU A 581 32.27 -13.74 -23.39
C LEU A 581 31.56 -12.38 -23.18
N ASN A 582 30.39 -12.36 -22.52
CA ASN A 582 29.50 -11.19 -22.50
C ASN A 582 28.59 -11.13 -21.25
N GLU A 583 29.13 -11.40 -20.06
CA GLU A 583 28.39 -11.30 -18.80
C GLU A 583 28.10 -9.83 -18.46
N ARG A 584 26.82 -9.46 -18.33
CA ARG A 584 26.38 -8.08 -18.06
C ARG A 584 25.92 -7.87 -16.61
N ARG A 585 25.83 -8.94 -15.81
CA ARG A 585 25.43 -8.86 -14.40
C ARG A 585 26.54 -8.24 -13.56
N LEU A 586 26.13 -7.44 -12.58
CA LEU A 586 27.04 -6.90 -11.59
C LEU A 586 27.49 -8.02 -10.63
N THR A 587 28.73 -7.95 -10.15
CA THR A 587 29.21 -8.86 -9.11
C THR A 587 29.36 -8.08 -7.81
N LEU A 588 28.55 -8.41 -6.82
CA LEU A 588 28.55 -7.82 -5.48
C LEU A 588 28.83 -8.90 -4.43
N ASP A 589 29.26 -8.50 -3.24
CA ASP A 589 29.36 -9.41 -2.09
C ASP A 589 28.05 -9.44 -1.30
N THR A 590 27.88 -10.46 -0.46
CA THR A 590 26.72 -10.62 0.43
C THR A 590 26.50 -9.43 1.38
N HIS A 591 27.56 -8.68 1.70
CA HIS A 591 27.49 -7.51 2.58
C HIS A 591 26.89 -6.27 1.87
N THR A 592 27.17 -6.11 0.57
CA THR A 592 26.77 -4.92 -0.20
C THR A 592 25.47 -5.11 -0.98
N VAL A 593 25.07 -6.35 -1.26
CA VAL A 593 23.88 -6.68 -2.07
C VAL A 593 22.58 -6.08 -1.53
N ALA A 594 22.45 -5.95 -0.21
CA ALA A 594 21.28 -5.37 0.44
C ALA A 594 20.95 -3.96 -0.07
N GLY A 595 21.96 -3.22 -0.53
CA GLY A 595 21.80 -1.85 -0.99
C GLY A 595 21.13 -1.68 -2.35
N ILE A 596 21.15 -2.72 -3.17
CA ILE A 596 20.44 -2.72 -4.45
C ILE A 596 19.10 -3.43 -4.35
N LEU A 597 18.77 -4.09 -3.24
CA LEU A 597 17.53 -4.88 -3.15
C LEU A 597 16.30 -3.98 -2.99
N PRO A 598 15.18 -4.24 -3.71
CA PRO A 598 14.01 -3.38 -3.66
C PRO A 598 13.08 -3.81 -2.51
N LEU A 599 13.63 -4.02 -1.31
CA LEU A 599 12.93 -4.68 -0.22
C LEU A 599 12.14 -3.75 0.71
N THR A 600 12.31 -2.43 0.56
CA THR A 600 11.72 -1.43 1.47
C THR A 600 10.46 -0.80 0.88
N MET A 601 9.39 -0.76 1.66
CA MET A 601 8.13 -0.08 1.35
C MET A 601 7.34 0.19 2.65
N PRO A 602 6.56 1.28 2.75
CA PRO A 602 5.62 1.49 3.85
C PRO A 602 4.66 0.29 4.00
N LYS A 603 4.55 -0.29 5.20
CA LYS A 603 3.63 -1.41 5.46
C LYS A 603 2.19 -0.91 5.47
N ASP A 604 1.24 -1.77 5.09
CA ASP A 604 -0.18 -1.45 5.18
C ASP A 604 -0.64 -1.44 6.65
N ILE A 605 -1.68 -0.64 6.94
CA ILE A 605 -2.28 -0.54 8.28
C ILE A 605 -3.62 -1.27 8.27
N ASP A 606 -4.64 -0.66 7.66
CA ASP A 606 -5.95 -1.26 7.43
C ASP A 606 -6.21 -1.47 5.93
N ARG A 607 -7.22 -2.28 5.59
CA ARG A 607 -7.60 -2.58 4.20
C ARG A 607 -8.56 -1.57 3.58
N ARG A 608 -9.26 -0.78 4.40
CA ARG A 608 -10.31 0.17 4.00
C ARG A 608 -10.43 1.30 5.01
N GLY A 609 -11.24 2.31 4.70
CA GLY A 609 -11.54 3.45 5.57
C GLY A 609 -11.04 4.77 5.02
N VAL A 610 -10.53 5.64 5.89
CA VAL A 610 -10.01 6.96 5.49
C VAL A 610 -8.65 6.78 4.83
N GLU A 611 -8.54 7.18 3.55
CA GLU A 611 -7.32 7.06 2.76
C GLU A 611 -6.34 8.21 3.04
N PHE A 612 -5.09 7.85 3.30
CA PHE A 612 -3.93 8.72 3.31
C PHE A 612 -2.96 8.26 2.22
N LEU A 613 -2.20 9.17 1.63
CA LEU A 613 -1.11 8.80 0.71
C LEU A 613 0.24 8.99 1.41
N THR A 614 1.16 8.04 1.28
CA THR A 614 2.51 8.20 1.83
C THR A 614 3.20 9.42 1.20
N GLY A 615 3.93 10.18 2.01
CA GLY A 615 4.58 11.42 1.56
C GLY A 615 5.60 11.22 0.44
N ARG A 616 6.15 10.00 0.34
CA ARG A 616 6.93 9.50 -0.80
C ARG A 616 6.26 8.26 -1.38
N GLY A 617 6.32 8.12 -2.70
CA GLY A 617 5.76 6.99 -3.44
C GLY A 617 4.24 7.00 -3.61
N GLY A 618 3.50 7.85 -2.88
CA GLY A 618 2.07 7.99 -3.10
C GLY A 618 1.25 6.74 -2.79
N LYS A 619 1.78 5.84 -1.95
CA LYS A 619 1.13 4.59 -1.57
C LYS A 619 -0.08 4.88 -0.70
N PRO A 620 -1.28 4.34 -0.99
CA PRO A 620 -2.44 4.50 -0.12
C PRO A 620 -2.25 3.72 1.19
N ILE A 621 -2.61 4.35 2.30
CA ILE A 621 -2.63 3.81 3.66
C ILE A 621 -4.01 4.13 4.23
N TYR A 622 -4.71 3.12 4.73
CA TYR A 622 -6.06 3.29 5.27
C TYR A 622 -6.07 3.23 6.80
N ILE A 623 -7.00 3.99 7.39
CA ILE A 623 -7.35 3.90 8.81
C ILE A 623 -8.83 3.56 8.93
N ASP A 624 -9.13 2.46 9.61
CA ASP A 624 -10.49 1.99 9.88
C ASP A 624 -10.79 2.04 11.38
N LEU A 625 -11.85 2.75 11.77
CA LEU A 625 -12.31 2.81 13.15
C LEU A 625 -13.48 1.86 13.44
N PHE A 626 -14.04 1.17 12.43
CA PHE A 626 -15.38 0.61 12.54
C PHE A 626 -15.49 -0.89 12.28
N HIS A 627 -14.67 -1.49 11.41
CA HIS A 627 -14.97 -2.83 10.90
C HIS A 627 -14.10 -3.94 11.46
N HIS A 628 -12.78 -3.81 11.45
CA HIS A 628 -11.90 -4.85 12.03
C HIS A 628 -12.01 -4.87 13.55
N GLN A 629 -11.88 -3.69 14.16
CA GLN A 629 -12.13 -3.46 15.56
C GLN A 629 -12.67 -2.05 15.75
N ILE A 630 -13.47 -1.85 16.79
CA ILE A 630 -13.94 -0.51 17.18
C ILE A 630 -12.73 0.28 17.70
N GLY A 631 -12.24 1.18 16.85
CA GLY A 631 -10.98 1.90 17.03
C GLY A 631 -11.13 3.23 17.79
N ARG A 632 -10.00 3.70 18.32
CA ARG A 632 -9.83 5.04 18.90
C ARG A 632 -8.70 5.77 18.22
N ALA A 633 -8.94 7.01 17.83
CA ALA A 633 -7.93 7.86 17.23
C ALA A 633 -7.79 9.18 17.99
N LEU A 634 -6.56 9.65 18.11
CA LEU A 634 -6.21 10.99 18.59
C LEU A 634 -5.57 11.78 17.44
N ILE A 635 -6.20 12.88 17.05
CA ILE A 635 -5.66 13.82 16.06
C ILE A 635 -5.11 15.05 16.78
N THR A 636 -3.82 15.32 16.59
CA THR A 636 -3.10 16.45 17.20
C THR A 636 -2.52 17.38 16.13
N GLY A 637 -2.40 18.67 16.42
CA GLY A 637 -1.79 19.65 15.53
C GLY A 637 -2.20 21.10 15.81
N THR A 638 -1.42 22.09 15.38
CA THR A 638 -1.73 23.50 15.60
C THR A 638 -3.00 23.94 14.87
N SER A 639 -3.53 25.13 15.20
CA SER A 639 -4.55 25.76 14.36
C SER A 639 -4.05 25.89 12.91
N GLY A 640 -4.96 25.74 11.93
CA GLY A 640 -4.64 25.76 10.51
C GLY A 640 -3.94 24.51 9.94
N SER A 641 -3.63 23.49 10.75
CA SER A 641 -2.96 22.26 10.26
C SER A 641 -3.88 21.28 9.48
N GLY A 642 -5.20 21.53 9.46
CA GLY A 642 -6.19 20.67 8.80
C GLY A 642 -6.91 19.68 9.70
N LYS A 643 -6.76 19.76 11.03
CA LYS A 643 -7.41 18.84 12.01
C LYS A 643 -8.89 18.65 11.80
N SER A 644 -9.65 19.75 11.74
CA SER A 644 -11.11 19.69 11.60
C SER A 644 -11.53 19.13 10.24
N VAL A 645 -10.76 19.40 9.17
CA VAL A 645 -10.99 18.80 7.84
C VAL A 645 -10.83 17.28 7.90
N LEU A 646 -9.75 16.80 8.54
CA LEU A 646 -9.52 15.37 8.70
C LEU A 646 -10.56 14.73 9.64
N GLY A 647 -10.90 15.39 10.74
CA GLY A 647 -11.96 14.94 11.66
C GLY A 647 -13.31 14.81 10.98
N TRP A 648 -13.66 15.76 10.12
CA TRP A 648 -14.87 15.70 9.30
C TRP A 648 -14.83 14.52 8.31
N ARG A 649 -13.67 14.19 7.73
CA ARG A 649 -13.55 13.01 6.85
C ARG A 649 -13.86 11.71 7.58
N PHE A 650 -13.43 11.55 8.83
CA PHE A 650 -13.81 10.39 9.66
C PHE A 650 -15.31 10.37 9.98
N ALA A 651 -15.92 11.54 10.21
CA ALA A 651 -17.39 11.64 10.35
C ALA A 651 -18.10 11.23 9.05
N MET A 652 -17.63 11.69 7.88
CA MET A 652 -18.19 11.28 6.59
C MET A 652 -18.01 9.78 6.34
N GLU A 653 -16.89 9.17 6.74
CA GLU A 653 -16.68 7.72 6.63
C GLU A 653 -17.74 6.95 7.41
N ALA A 654 -17.99 7.35 8.65
CA ALA A 654 -19.04 6.77 9.47
C ALA A 654 -20.41 6.93 8.81
N LEU A 655 -20.75 8.15 8.40
CA LEU A 655 -22.05 8.46 7.78
C LEU A 655 -22.28 7.72 6.45
N ALA A 656 -21.24 7.57 5.62
CA ALA A 656 -21.30 6.80 4.38
C ALA A 656 -21.59 5.31 4.63
N ASN A 657 -21.08 4.77 5.74
CA ASN A 657 -21.37 3.41 6.22
C ASN A 657 -22.66 3.33 7.06
N ASN A 658 -23.51 4.37 7.07
CA ASN A 658 -24.73 4.47 7.87
C ASN A 658 -24.48 4.31 9.40
N ILE A 659 -23.29 4.70 9.86
CA ILE A 659 -22.92 4.74 11.28
C ILE A 659 -23.18 6.14 11.82
N PRO A 660 -23.97 6.30 12.88
CA PRO A 660 -24.28 7.61 13.45
C PRO A 660 -23.07 8.24 14.14
N VAL A 661 -23.01 9.56 14.06
CA VAL A 661 -21.94 10.37 14.63
C VAL A 661 -22.50 11.27 15.73
N VAL A 662 -21.87 11.25 16.89
CA VAL A 662 -22.18 12.13 18.00
C VAL A 662 -20.94 12.92 18.37
N GLY A 663 -21.09 14.22 18.57
CA GLY A 663 -19.96 15.13 18.70
C GLY A 663 -20.14 16.14 19.82
N MET A 664 -19.02 16.58 20.37
CA MET A 664 -18.94 17.77 21.22
C MET A 664 -18.04 18.80 20.56
N ASP A 665 -18.47 20.04 20.61
CA ASP A 665 -17.71 21.18 20.12
C ASP A 665 -17.71 22.29 21.16
N ILE A 666 -16.52 22.65 21.64
CA ILE A 666 -16.31 23.76 22.57
C ILE A 666 -15.80 24.96 21.76
N SER A 667 -16.71 25.86 21.42
CA SER A 667 -16.38 27.12 20.74
C SER A 667 -16.67 28.31 21.65
N SER A 668 -15.66 29.15 21.86
CA SER A 668 -15.76 30.35 22.70
C SER A 668 -16.59 31.48 22.07
N SER A 669 -16.93 31.39 20.77
CA SER A 669 -17.58 32.46 20.01
C SER A 669 -18.78 32.01 19.16
N GLY A 670 -19.30 30.79 19.34
CA GLY A 670 -20.39 30.25 18.52
C GLY A 670 -20.02 29.94 17.06
N ASN A 671 -18.74 30.08 16.71
CA ASN A 671 -18.18 29.81 15.40
C ASN A 671 -17.57 28.39 15.40
N SER A 672 -18.31 27.43 14.86
CA SER A 672 -17.91 26.01 14.79
C SER A 672 -17.59 25.59 13.36
N THR A 673 -16.51 24.83 13.20
CA THR A 673 -16.04 24.32 11.91
C THR A 673 -16.98 23.27 11.32
N PHE A 674 -17.66 22.50 12.17
CA PHE A 674 -18.56 21.43 11.71
C PHE A 674 -20.00 21.89 11.44
N LYS A 675 -20.42 23.03 12.04
CA LYS A 675 -21.80 23.52 11.95
C LYS A 675 -22.34 23.55 10.52
N THR A 676 -21.60 24.17 9.59
CA THR A 676 -22.04 24.28 8.19
C THR A 676 -22.20 22.91 7.53
N ALA A 677 -21.22 22.03 7.71
CA ALA A 677 -21.22 20.71 7.10
C ALA A 677 -22.37 19.83 7.64
N ILE A 678 -22.72 20.01 8.92
CA ILE A 678 -23.87 19.36 9.56
C ILE A 678 -25.19 19.93 9.03
N GLU A 679 -25.31 21.26 8.89
CA GLU A 679 -26.51 21.92 8.35
C GLU A 679 -26.79 21.54 6.89
N LEU A 680 -25.76 21.17 6.12
CA LEU A 680 -25.91 20.63 4.76
C LEU A 680 -26.78 19.36 4.72
N LEU A 681 -26.79 18.57 5.80
CA LEU A 681 -27.55 17.33 5.90
C LEU A 681 -29.05 17.54 6.17
N GLY A 682 -29.48 18.79 6.35
CA GLY A 682 -30.88 19.11 6.63
C GLY A 682 -31.35 18.46 7.93
N ASP A 683 -32.50 17.80 7.91
CA ASP A 683 -33.09 17.18 9.11
C ASP A 683 -32.28 16.01 9.67
N GLN A 684 -31.32 15.47 8.90
CA GLN A 684 -30.44 14.37 9.29
C GLN A 684 -29.17 14.83 10.01
N GLY A 685 -28.89 16.14 10.02
CA GLY A 685 -27.77 16.72 10.75
C GLY A 685 -28.26 17.74 11.75
N ALA A 686 -27.75 17.66 12.98
CA ALA A 686 -28.19 18.56 14.02
C ALA A 686 -27.03 19.13 14.84
N TYR A 687 -26.95 20.46 14.88
CA TYR A 687 -25.99 21.21 15.67
C TYR A 687 -26.74 21.96 16.77
N TYR A 688 -26.64 21.47 18.00
CA TYR A 688 -27.45 21.93 19.13
C TYR A 688 -26.62 22.71 20.14
N ASP A 689 -26.99 23.97 20.38
CA ASP A 689 -26.46 24.73 21.51
C ASP A 689 -27.24 24.39 22.79
N ILE A 690 -26.57 23.70 23.72
CA ILE A 690 -27.17 23.27 24.99
C ILE A 690 -27.61 24.45 25.86
N SER A 691 -27.01 25.64 25.69
CA SER A 691 -27.39 26.83 26.45
C SER A 691 -28.79 27.37 26.08
N SER A 692 -29.28 27.00 24.89
CA SER A 692 -30.55 27.48 24.31
C SER A 692 -31.70 26.46 24.40
N GLY A 693 -31.39 25.17 24.55
CA GLY A 693 -32.36 24.07 24.61
C GLY A 693 -32.38 23.33 25.96
N SER A 694 -33.16 22.25 26.03
CA SER A 694 -33.12 21.29 27.15
C SER A 694 -32.65 19.91 26.72
N SER A 695 -31.94 19.23 27.62
CA SER A 695 -31.45 17.87 27.46
C SER A 695 -31.74 17.11 28.75
N ASN A 696 -32.66 16.16 28.70
CA ASN A 696 -33.00 15.37 29.87
C ASN A 696 -31.83 14.47 30.26
N LEU A 697 -31.23 14.72 31.42
CA LEU A 697 -30.12 13.92 31.94
C LEU A 697 -30.53 12.45 32.19
N LEU A 698 -31.77 12.21 32.60
CA LEU A 698 -32.30 10.87 32.93
C LEU A 698 -33.04 10.21 31.77
N GLU A 699 -32.84 10.66 30.53
CA GLU A 699 -33.38 9.98 29.36
C GLU A 699 -32.55 8.72 29.05
N PRO A 700 -33.16 7.52 29.00
CA PRO A 700 -32.45 6.30 28.64
C PRO A 700 -32.24 6.19 27.12
N PRO A 701 -31.27 5.38 26.65
CA PRO A 701 -31.12 5.07 25.24
C PRO A 701 -32.31 4.25 24.73
N ASP A 702 -32.66 4.41 23.46
CA ASP A 702 -33.66 3.57 22.81
C ASP A 702 -33.02 2.25 22.37
N LEU A 703 -33.23 1.22 23.18
CA LEU A 703 -32.63 -0.10 22.98
C LEU A 703 -33.57 -1.12 22.33
N ARG A 704 -34.76 -0.69 21.87
CA ARG A 704 -35.79 -1.62 21.33
C ARG A 704 -35.30 -2.47 20.16
N ARG A 705 -34.30 -1.97 19.41
CA ARG A 705 -33.69 -2.63 18.25
C ARG A 705 -32.72 -3.78 18.56
N PHE A 706 -32.31 -3.94 19.82
CA PHE A 706 -31.36 -4.97 20.24
C PHE A 706 -32.07 -6.22 20.79
N ASP A 707 -31.36 -7.32 20.95
CA ASP A 707 -31.85 -8.48 21.69
C ASP A 707 -31.83 -8.23 23.21
N LYS A 708 -32.38 -9.16 24.01
CA LYS A 708 -32.48 -8.98 25.46
C LYS A 708 -31.10 -8.86 26.13
N LEU A 709 -30.13 -9.67 25.72
CA LEU A 709 -28.80 -9.70 26.33
C LEU A 709 -28.05 -8.38 26.10
N GLU A 710 -28.10 -7.88 24.88
CA GLU A 710 -27.47 -6.62 24.49
C GLU A 710 -28.22 -5.40 25.07
N ARG A 711 -29.56 -5.46 25.19
CA ARG A 711 -30.35 -4.46 25.92
C ARG A 711 -29.92 -4.35 27.37
N ASP A 712 -29.85 -5.47 28.09
CA ASP A 712 -29.50 -5.49 29.50
C ASP A 712 -28.09 -4.92 29.71
N ARG A 713 -27.14 -5.33 28.87
CA ARG A 713 -25.75 -4.85 28.90
C ARG A 713 -25.64 -3.34 28.64
N ARG A 714 -26.27 -2.83 27.57
CA ARG A 714 -26.22 -1.40 27.21
C ARG A 714 -26.96 -0.53 28.22
N MET A 715 -28.06 -1.03 28.76
CA MET A 715 -28.79 -0.37 29.83
C MET A 715 -27.92 -0.26 31.09
N GLU A 716 -27.17 -1.31 31.43
CA GLU A 716 -26.24 -1.26 32.56
C GLU A 716 -25.10 -0.24 32.34
N SER A 717 -24.50 -0.21 31.14
CA SER A 717 -23.52 0.83 30.77
C SER A 717 -24.09 2.25 30.93
N TRP A 718 -25.36 2.47 30.52
CA TRP A 718 -26.01 3.76 30.70
C TRP A 718 -26.27 4.10 32.17
N LYS A 719 -26.77 3.15 32.98
CA LYS A 719 -27.00 3.36 34.42
C LYS A 719 -25.71 3.74 35.14
N ASP A 720 -24.62 3.03 34.85
CA ASP A 720 -23.31 3.32 35.42
C ASP A 720 -22.83 4.72 35.08
N PHE A 721 -23.01 5.13 33.83
CA PHE A 721 -22.70 6.47 33.39
C PHE A 721 -23.53 7.54 34.13
N ILE A 722 -24.86 7.37 34.18
CA ILE A 722 -25.76 8.32 34.85
C ILE A 722 -25.49 8.41 36.35
N ARG A 723 -25.21 7.29 37.02
CA ARG A 723 -24.80 7.27 38.43
C ARG A 723 -23.60 8.17 38.68
N ARG A 724 -22.56 8.06 37.83
CA ARG A 724 -21.34 8.89 37.95
C ARG A 724 -21.64 10.36 37.69
N ALA A 725 -22.44 10.67 36.68
CA ALA A 725 -22.89 12.04 36.40
C ALA A 725 -23.64 12.65 37.61
N LEU A 726 -24.54 11.89 38.23
CA LEU A 726 -25.28 12.30 39.43
C LEU A 726 -24.36 12.45 40.66
N SER A 727 -23.38 11.55 40.84
CA SER A 727 -22.37 11.66 41.89
C SER A 727 -21.53 12.93 41.73
N ALA A 728 -21.10 13.23 40.49
CA ALA A 728 -20.37 14.46 40.18
C ALA A 728 -21.21 15.73 40.46
N ILE A 729 -22.51 15.70 40.15
CA ILE A 729 -23.45 16.78 40.49
C ILE A 729 -23.64 16.91 42.01
N ALA A 730 -23.86 15.80 42.71
CA ALA A 730 -24.16 15.77 44.14
C ALA A 730 -22.96 16.14 45.01
N MET A 731 -21.74 15.82 44.59
CA MET A 731 -20.52 16.18 45.31
C MET A 731 -20.04 17.60 44.99
N GLY A 732 -20.27 18.10 43.77
CA GLY A 732 -19.85 19.45 43.37
C GLY A 732 -18.35 19.67 43.59
N LYS A 733 -18.00 20.67 44.42
CA LYS A 733 -16.60 20.98 44.81
C LYS A 733 -16.17 20.33 46.14
N ILE A 734 -17.00 19.49 46.75
CA ILE A 734 -16.73 18.90 48.07
C ILE A 734 -15.82 17.68 47.92
N HIS A 735 -14.66 17.74 48.56
CA HIS A 735 -13.69 16.65 48.60
C HIS A 735 -13.75 15.93 49.94
N ASN A 736 -14.68 14.97 50.07
CA ASN A 736 -14.76 14.07 51.23
C ASN A 736 -14.97 12.62 50.73
N PRO A 737 -13.93 11.76 50.82
CA PRO A 737 -13.99 10.39 50.31
C PRO A 737 -15.08 9.52 50.94
N HIS A 738 -15.27 9.61 52.26
CA HIS A 738 -16.29 8.82 52.97
C HIS A 738 -17.71 9.27 52.59
N LEU A 739 -17.92 10.58 52.49
CA LEU A 739 -19.19 11.13 52.03
C LEU A 739 -19.47 10.75 50.57
N ALA A 740 -18.47 10.85 49.69
CA ALA A 740 -18.58 10.49 48.28
C ALA A 740 -18.93 9.02 48.08
N GLN A 741 -18.28 8.11 48.81
CA GLN A 741 -18.57 6.69 48.77
C GLN A 741 -20.00 6.40 49.23
N ARG A 742 -20.47 7.09 50.27
CA ARG A 742 -21.84 6.89 50.76
C ARG A 742 -22.89 7.50 49.83
N VAL A 743 -22.63 8.68 49.27
CA VAL A 743 -23.47 9.31 48.24
C VAL A 743 -23.61 8.39 47.03
N ASP A 744 -22.52 7.83 46.53
CA ASP A 744 -22.53 6.90 45.40
C ASP A 744 -23.36 5.63 45.71
N ALA A 745 -23.17 5.03 46.90
CA ALA A 745 -23.95 3.87 47.33
C ALA A 745 -25.46 4.15 47.42
N LEU A 746 -25.85 5.35 47.86
CA LEU A 746 -27.25 5.77 47.91
C LEU A 746 -27.81 6.07 46.51
N LEU A 747 -27.02 6.66 45.61
CA LEU A 747 -27.42 6.89 44.22
C LEU A 747 -27.64 5.59 43.45
N ILE A 748 -26.83 4.55 43.69
CA ILE A 748 -27.06 3.20 43.12
C ILE A 748 -28.45 2.70 43.49
N ARG A 749 -28.77 2.74 44.79
CA ARG A 749 -30.08 2.27 45.29
C ARG A 749 -31.22 3.14 44.76
N ALA A 750 -31.05 4.46 44.74
CA ALA A 750 -32.06 5.38 44.25
C ALA A 750 -32.36 5.17 42.76
N LEU A 751 -31.34 4.97 41.93
CA LEU A 751 -31.50 4.69 40.50
C LEU A 751 -32.20 3.35 40.27
N ASP A 752 -31.85 2.30 41.02
CA ASP A 752 -32.49 0.98 40.89
C ASP A 752 -33.98 1.04 41.29
N VAL A 753 -34.32 1.71 42.40
CA VAL A 753 -35.72 1.90 42.81
C VAL A 753 -36.48 2.75 41.78
N PHE A 754 -35.89 3.84 41.30
CA PHE A 754 -36.51 4.72 40.30
C PHE A 754 -36.81 3.99 38.99
N LEU A 755 -35.86 3.21 38.44
CA LEU A 755 -36.02 2.53 37.16
C LEU A 755 -36.90 1.27 37.23
N ARG A 756 -37.19 0.75 38.43
CA ARG A 756 -38.11 -0.37 38.65
C ARG A 756 -39.54 0.06 38.96
N ASP A 757 -39.77 1.34 39.19
CA ASP A 757 -41.10 1.85 39.51
C ASP A 757 -42.05 1.70 38.30
N PRO A 758 -43.22 1.03 38.46
CA PRO A 758 -44.13 0.78 37.34
C PRO A 758 -44.64 2.03 36.64
N GLU A 759 -44.82 3.15 37.37
CA GLU A 759 -45.27 4.42 36.80
C GLU A 759 -44.17 5.03 35.93
N ILE A 760 -42.92 5.02 36.42
CA ILE A 760 -41.75 5.51 35.68
C ILE A 760 -41.52 4.71 34.39
N ILE A 761 -41.55 3.37 34.47
CA ILE A 761 -41.41 2.49 33.30
C ILE A 761 -42.50 2.79 32.26
N THR A 762 -43.75 2.91 32.70
CA THR A 762 -44.89 3.18 31.80
C THR A 762 -44.73 4.52 31.08
N ARG A 763 -44.26 5.57 31.79
CA ARG A 763 -44.02 6.89 31.19
C ARG A 763 -42.88 6.86 30.17
N TYR A 764 -41.78 6.16 30.45
CA TYR A 764 -40.70 5.99 29.46
C TYR A 764 -41.20 5.26 28.21
N ASN A 765 -41.87 4.12 28.38
CA ASN A 765 -42.36 3.32 27.24
C ASN A 765 -43.32 4.12 26.36
N ARG A 766 -44.30 4.81 26.96
CA ARG A 766 -45.24 5.67 26.21
C ARG A 766 -44.54 6.80 25.46
N ALA A 767 -43.53 7.44 26.07
CA ALA A 767 -42.76 8.49 25.39
C ALA A 767 -42.02 7.96 24.16
N PHE A 768 -41.39 6.78 24.24
CA PHE A 768 -40.71 6.16 23.09
C PHE A 768 -41.67 5.59 22.05
N GLU A 769 -42.84 5.09 22.45
CA GLU A 769 -43.91 4.59 21.56
C GLU A 769 -44.58 5.71 20.76
N MET A 770 -44.94 6.81 21.43
CA MET A 770 -45.63 7.95 20.80
C MET A 770 -44.68 8.91 20.07
N GLY A 771 -43.38 8.80 20.34
CA GLY A 771 -42.33 9.50 19.61
C GLY A 771 -42.06 10.92 20.10
N TRP A 772 -41.00 11.52 19.54
CA TRP A 772 -40.52 12.86 19.90
C TRP A 772 -41.59 13.94 19.60
N ARG A 773 -41.70 14.94 20.49
CA ARG A 773 -42.73 16.02 20.48
C ARG A 773 -44.17 15.61 20.82
N SER A 774 -44.45 14.32 21.06
CA SER A 774 -45.76 13.89 21.55
C SER A 774 -46.10 14.49 22.94
N PRO A 775 -47.38 14.61 23.32
CA PRO A 775 -47.77 14.97 24.68
C PRO A 775 -47.14 14.06 25.73
N GLU A 776 -47.00 12.76 25.42
CA GLU A 776 -46.37 11.75 26.26
C GLU A 776 -44.87 12.00 26.43
N TRP A 777 -44.18 12.44 25.37
CA TRP A 777 -42.77 12.85 25.44
C TRP A 777 -42.56 14.02 26.41
N GLN A 778 -43.50 14.98 26.46
CA GLN A 778 -43.42 16.09 27.41
C GLN A 778 -43.57 15.63 28.87
N GLN A 779 -44.12 14.44 29.08
CA GLN A 779 -44.27 13.80 30.39
C GLN A 779 -43.20 12.73 30.67
N ILE A 780 -42.12 12.66 29.87
CA ILE A 780 -41.02 11.73 30.14
C ILE A 780 -40.44 11.97 31.54
N PRO A 781 -40.04 10.92 32.30
CA PRO A 781 -39.42 11.10 33.60
C PRO A 781 -38.12 11.92 33.53
N THR A 782 -37.94 12.82 34.50
CA THR A 782 -36.83 13.79 34.55
C THR A 782 -36.19 13.84 35.94
N LEU A 783 -35.11 14.63 36.09
CA LEU A 783 -34.39 14.79 37.36
C LEU A 783 -35.28 15.19 38.57
N PRO A 784 -36.30 16.05 38.43
CA PRO A 784 -37.29 16.33 39.47
C PRO A 784 -38.14 15.12 39.91
N ASP A 785 -38.33 14.13 39.05
CA ASP A 785 -39.01 12.89 39.44
C ASP A 785 -38.08 12.00 40.24
N PHE A 786 -36.81 11.88 39.82
CA PHE A 786 -35.80 11.09 40.52
C PHE A 786 -35.52 11.56 41.95
N ILE A 787 -35.43 12.88 42.18
CA ILE A 787 -35.11 13.40 43.52
C ILE A 787 -36.15 12.99 44.59
N LYS A 788 -37.40 12.71 44.19
CA LYS A 788 -38.48 12.22 45.08
C LYS A 788 -38.16 10.83 45.65
N PHE A 789 -37.32 10.05 44.97
CA PHE A 789 -36.88 8.73 45.40
C PHE A 789 -35.66 8.76 46.32
N CYS A 790 -34.96 9.91 46.42
CA CYS A 790 -33.83 10.10 47.32
C CYS A 790 -34.27 10.40 48.76
N THR A 791 -35.15 9.58 49.34
CA THR A 791 -35.69 9.71 50.70
C THR A 791 -35.51 8.43 51.50
N ARG A 792 -35.50 8.52 52.83
CA ARG A 792 -35.32 7.35 53.70
C ARG A 792 -36.40 6.30 53.46
N GLU A 793 -37.65 6.74 53.30
CA GLU A 793 -38.84 5.91 53.16
C GLU A 793 -38.82 5.15 51.83
N ARG A 794 -38.48 5.84 50.72
CA ARG A 794 -38.41 5.23 49.38
C ARG A 794 -37.23 4.28 49.21
N LEU A 795 -36.11 4.54 49.89
CA LEU A 795 -34.91 3.68 49.83
C LEU A 795 -34.93 2.52 50.84
N ASN A 796 -35.95 2.44 51.71
CA ASN A 796 -36.13 1.40 52.72
C ASN A 796 -34.86 1.16 53.58
N LEU A 797 -34.22 2.25 54.03
CA LEU A 797 -32.98 2.19 54.83
C LEU A 797 -33.31 1.74 56.27
N ARG A 798 -33.06 0.46 56.57
CA ARG A 798 -33.30 -0.14 57.90
C ARG A 798 -32.38 0.41 58.99
N SER A 799 -31.10 0.65 58.65
CA SER A 799 -30.11 1.34 59.49
C SER A 799 -29.87 2.72 58.87
N PHE A 800 -30.35 3.78 59.53
CA PHE A 800 -30.25 5.16 59.06
C PHE A 800 -29.29 5.93 59.96
N GLU A 801 -28.02 5.97 59.57
CA GLU A 801 -26.94 6.60 60.33
C GLU A 801 -26.82 8.10 60.02
N ASP A 802 -26.07 8.85 60.82
CA ASP A 802 -25.86 10.28 60.57
C ASP A 802 -25.18 10.54 59.21
N LEU A 803 -24.30 9.65 58.76
CA LEU A 803 -23.68 9.72 57.44
C LEU A 803 -24.71 9.52 56.32
N ASP A 804 -25.70 8.64 56.49
CA ASP A 804 -26.82 8.48 55.53
C ASP A 804 -27.64 9.75 55.41
N ARG A 805 -27.97 10.33 56.56
CA ARG A 805 -28.71 11.59 56.61
C ARG A 805 -27.94 12.70 55.94
N HIS A 806 -26.64 12.82 56.22
CA HIS A 806 -25.77 13.81 55.60
C HIS A 806 -25.65 13.59 54.09
N SER A 807 -25.51 12.35 53.61
CA SER A 807 -25.44 12.02 52.18
C SER A 807 -26.75 12.32 51.44
N LEU A 808 -27.91 11.94 51.99
CA LEU A 808 -29.21 12.27 51.35
C LEU A 808 -29.45 13.78 51.33
N ASN A 809 -29.16 14.48 52.42
CA ASN A 809 -29.25 15.94 52.47
C ASN A 809 -28.32 16.59 51.44
N GLN A 810 -27.12 16.06 51.27
CA GLN A 810 -26.15 16.53 50.28
C GLN A 810 -26.70 16.38 48.85
N ILE A 811 -27.21 15.19 48.50
CA ILE A 811 -27.82 14.92 47.18
C ILE A 811 -28.99 15.87 46.96
N GLN A 812 -29.93 15.94 47.90
CA GLN A 812 -31.11 16.78 47.78
C GLN A 812 -30.74 18.26 47.66
N SER A 813 -29.87 18.76 48.53
CA SER A 813 -29.47 20.17 48.55
C SER A 813 -28.78 20.58 47.25
N GLN A 814 -27.84 19.77 46.73
CA GLN A 814 -27.12 20.13 45.50
C GLN A 814 -28.00 20.00 44.26
N VAL A 815 -28.82 18.96 44.16
CA VAL A 815 -29.73 18.81 43.02
C VAL A 815 -30.80 19.90 43.06
N SER A 816 -31.37 20.24 44.22
CA SER A 816 -32.31 21.36 44.35
C SER A 816 -31.68 22.71 44.01
N ALA A 817 -30.44 22.97 44.46
CA ALA A 817 -29.69 24.17 44.09
C ALA A 817 -29.45 24.25 42.58
N LEU A 818 -29.12 23.10 41.96
CA LEU A 818 -28.97 23.01 40.50
C LEU A 818 -30.29 23.31 39.81
N LEU A 819 -31.41 22.68 40.19
CA LEU A 819 -32.74 22.88 39.61
C LEU A 819 -33.23 24.34 39.67
N ALA A 820 -32.79 25.11 40.67
CA ALA A 820 -33.09 26.54 40.76
C ALA A 820 -32.31 27.39 39.73
N SER A 821 -31.17 26.90 39.24
CA SER A 821 -30.33 27.59 38.26
C SER A 821 -30.88 27.52 36.84
N ARG A 822 -30.41 28.43 35.97
CA ARG A 822 -30.75 28.40 34.53
C ARG A 822 -30.34 27.08 33.88
N LEU A 823 -29.18 26.56 34.28
CA LEU A 823 -28.66 25.27 33.79
C LEU A 823 -29.50 24.09 34.30
N GLY A 824 -29.88 24.06 35.58
CA GLY A 824 -30.73 22.99 36.10
C GLY A 824 -32.06 22.89 35.37
N LYS A 825 -32.67 24.04 35.02
CA LYS A 825 -33.89 24.07 34.21
C LYS A 825 -33.69 23.47 32.81
N ALA A 826 -32.50 23.56 32.23
CA ALA A 826 -32.17 22.98 30.93
C ALA A 826 -31.98 21.45 31.01
N ILE A 827 -31.41 20.92 32.10
CA ILE A 827 -31.15 19.47 32.23
C ILE A 827 -32.34 18.67 32.81
N ALA A 828 -33.28 19.37 33.44
CA ALA A 828 -34.41 18.80 34.17
C ALA A 828 -35.73 18.78 33.38
N ARG A 829 -35.69 19.11 32.09
CA ARG A 829 -36.85 19.12 31.20
C ARG A 829 -36.69 18.06 30.11
N PRO A 830 -37.79 17.62 29.48
CA PRO A 830 -37.73 16.76 28.30
C PRO A 830 -36.74 17.31 27.26
N SER A 831 -36.02 16.42 26.58
CA SER A 831 -35.06 16.85 25.56
C SER A 831 -35.79 17.54 24.40
N THR A 832 -35.30 18.73 24.02
CA THR A 832 -35.88 19.54 22.91
C THR A 832 -35.25 19.25 21.56
N PHE A 833 -34.28 18.34 21.50
CA PHE A 833 -33.65 17.90 20.25
C PHE A 833 -34.15 16.52 19.83
N SER A 834 -34.10 16.26 18.51
CA SER A 834 -34.59 15.00 17.97
C SER A 834 -33.65 13.83 18.32
N PRO A 835 -34.19 12.65 18.68
CA PRO A 835 -33.41 11.43 18.83
C PRO A 835 -32.97 10.83 17.48
N GLU A 836 -33.47 11.31 16.34
CA GLU A 836 -33.32 10.66 15.03
C GLU A 836 -32.13 11.05 14.13
N PRO A 837 -31.52 12.26 14.21
CA PRO A 837 -30.47 12.65 13.26
C PRO A 837 -29.29 11.68 13.23
N ALA A 838 -28.80 11.41 12.02
CA ALA A 838 -27.61 10.59 11.78
C ALA A 838 -26.33 11.22 12.34
N ILE A 839 -26.26 12.55 12.42
CA ILE A 839 -25.18 13.27 13.10
C ILE A 839 -25.70 14.32 14.08
N LYS A 840 -25.11 14.36 15.28
CA LYS A 840 -25.47 15.33 16.32
C LYS A 840 -24.22 15.91 16.95
N PHE A 841 -24.11 17.23 16.95
CA PHE A 841 -23.05 17.94 17.66
C PHE A 841 -23.65 18.82 18.74
N PHE A 842 -23.11 18.72 19.94
CA PHE A 842 -23.48 19.54 21.07
C PHE A 842 -22.45 20.64 21.26
N ALA A 843 -22.89 21.88 21.04
CA ALA A 843 -22.09 23.08 21.21
C ALA A 843 -22.13 23.55 22.66
N LEU A 844 -20.96 23.89 23.18
CA LEU A 844 -20.78 24.47 24.52
C LEU A 844 -20.30 25.92 24.38
N SER A 845 -21.22 26.85 24.08
CA SER A 845 -20.95 28.29 23.90
C SER A 845 -21.39 29.14 25.11
N GLY A 846 -20.72 30.29 25.31
CA GLY A 846 -21.19 31.34 26.22
C GLY A 846 -21.02 31.06 27.72
N LEU A 847 -20.09 30.17 28.09
CA LEU A 847 -19.88 29.75 29.47
C LEU A 847 -18.91 30.68 30.20
N THR A 848 -19.44 31.60 31.02
CA THR A 848 -18.64 32.50 31.87
C THR A 848 -18.32 31.91 33.25
N ASN A 849 -19.10 30.93 33.72
CA ASN A 849 -18.92 30.25 35.00
C ASN A 849 -18.36 28.83 34.79
N GLU A 850 -17.22 28.55 35.41
CA GLU A 850 -16.52 27.27 35.32
C GLU A 850 -17.35 26.06 35.78
N GLN A 851 -18.19 26.24 36.80
CA GLN A 851 -18.99 25.13 37.35
C GLN A 851 -20.18 24.78 36.43
N ASP A 852 -20.80 25.79 35.82
CA ASP A 852 -21.88 25.59 34.86
C ASP A 852 -21.35 24.95 33.56
N ALA A 853 -20.14 25.34 33.13
CA ALA A 853 -19.46 24.74 31.98
C ALA A 853 -19.24 23.22 32.15
N TYR A 854 -18.76 22.84 33.33
CA TYR A 854 -18.52 21.45 33.68
C TYR A 854 -19.82 20.62 33.69
N LEU A 855 -20.89 21.15 34.29
CA LEU A 855 -22.18 20.47 34.34
C LEU A 855 -22.85 20.37 32.96
N MET A 856 -22.72 21.40 32.12
CA MET A 856 -23.17 21.34 30.72
C MET A 856 -22.41 20.27 29.94
N ALA A 857 -21.10 20.16 30.14
CA ALA A 857 -20.28 19.13 29.49
C ALA A 857 -20.69 17.71 29.88
N ILE A 858 -20.94 17.45 31.17
CA ILE A 858 -21.45 16.14 31.62
C ILE A 858 -22.78 15.82 30.95
N ASN A 859 -23.70 16.78 30.89
CA ASN A 859 -25.00 16.60 30.26
C ASN A 859 -24.91 16.41 28.74
N ALA A 860 -24.02 17.15 28.07
CA ALA A 860 -23.70 16.93 26.66
C ALA A 860 -23.20 15.49 26.44
N HIS A 861 -22.34 15.01 27.34
CA HIS A 861 -21.76 13.65 27.23
C HIS A 861 -22.81 12.60 27.45
N ALA A 862 -23.70 12.81 28.41
CA ALA A 862 -24.86 11.97 28.62
C ALA A 862 -25.71 11.84 27.35
N ALA A 863 -25.97 12.95 26.67
CA ALA A 863 -26.69 12.96 25.40
C ALA A 863 -25.93 12.23 24.29
N CYS A 864 -24.61 12.42 24.18
CA CYS A 864 -23.77 11.68 23.22
C CYS A 864 -23.82 10.17 23.47
N ILE A 865 -23.55 9.73 24.71
CA ILE A 865 -23.52 8.31 25.09
C ILE A 865 -24.89 7.66 24.89
N ARG A 866 -25.99 8.35 25.25
CA ARG A 866 -27.34 7.86 24.99
C ARG A 866 -27.59 7.57 23.51
N ASN A 867 -27.23 8.50 22.64
CA ASN A 867 -27.39 8.33 21.20
C ASN A 867 -26.46 7.24 20.64
N ALA A 868 -25.22 7.16 21.13
CA ALA A 868 -24.24 6.15 20.76
C ALA A 868 -24.70 4.74 21.13
N LEU A 869 -25.15 4.53 22.38
CA LEU A 869 -25.66 3.25 22.89
C LEU A 869 -26.93 2.78 22.18
N SER A 870 -27.70 3.70 21.60
CA SER A 870 -28.89 3.35 20.83
C SER A 870 -28.55 2.67 19.49
N HIS A 871 -27.28 2.60 19.07
CA HIS A 871 -26.88 2.03 17.78
C HIS A 871 -25.82 0.92 17.91
N PRO A 872 -25.81 -0.09 17.01
CA PRO A 872 -24.83 -1.19 17.09
C PRO A 872 -23.39 -0.70 17.01
N ARG A 873 -23.17 0.32 16.18
CA ARG A 873 -21.90 1.05 16.05
C ARG A 873 -22.18 2.54 16.06
N SER A 874 -21.25 3.33 16.57
CA SER A 874 -21.34 4.79 16.57
C SER A 874 -19.94 5.41 16.63
N LEU A 875 -19.83 6.67 16.22
CA LEU A 875 -18.61 7.46 16.35
C LEU A 875 -18.84 8.62 17.33
N PHE A 876 -18.05 8.69 18.39
CA PHE A 876 -17.95 9.84 19.27
C PHE A 876 -16.78 10.74 18.84
N ILE A 877 -17.06 12.03 18.58
CA ILE A 877 -16.04 13.04 18.24
C ILE A 877 -15.96 14.08 19.36
N GLY A 878 -14.78 14.26 19.94
CA GLY A 878 -14.50 15.34 20.89
C GLY A 878 -13.58 16.37 20.28
N ASP A 879 -14.10 17.53 19.88
CA ASP A 879 -13.29 18.67 19.42
C ASP A 879 -12.95 19.62 20.57
N GLU A 880 -11.66 19.95 20.72
CA GLU A 880 -11.10 20.86 21.72
C GLU A 880 -11.52 20.54 23.18
N LEU A 881 -11.64 19.26 23.52
CA LEU A 881 -11.97 18.81 24.89
C LEU A 881 -10.91 19.16 25.95
N SER A 882 -9.73 19.62 25.53
CA SER A 882 -8.60 20.00 26.39
C SER A 882 -9.03 20.88 27.58
N VAL A 883 -9.87 21.89 27.33
CA VAL A 883 -10.37 22.82 28.36
C VAL A 883 -11.14 22.10 29.46
N LEU A 884 -11.93 21.10 29.12
CA LEU A 884 -12.76 20.34 30.06
C LEU A 884 -12.01 19.19 30.74
N LEU A 885 -10.99 18.62 30.08
CA LEU A 885 -10.19 17.53 30.63
C LEU A 885 -9.41 17.93 31.89
N ARG A 886 -9.24 19.23 32.15
CA ARG A 886 -8.70 19.73 33.44
C ARG A 886 -9.62 19.44 34.64
N ARG A 887 -10.86 19.00 34.42
CA ARG A 887 -11.83 18.67 35.48
C ARG A 887 -11.88 17.17 35.69
N ASP A 888 -11.52 16.74 36.90
CA ASP A 888 -11.33 15.32 37.19
C ASP A 888 -12.52 14.43 36.86
N GLY A 889 -13.74 14.84 37.22
CA GLY A 889 -14.91 14.01 36.92
C GLY A 889 -15.24 13.91 35.43
N PHE A 890 -14.94 14.93 34.61
CA PHE A 890 -15.14 14.87 33.15
C PHE A 890 -14.03 14.05 32.49
N ALA A 891 -12.79 14.21 32.92
CA ALA A 891 -11.67 13.39 32.46
C ALA A 891 -11.93 11.90 32.71
N GLN A 892 -12.41 11.54 33.91
CA GLN A 892 -12.79 10.16 34.24
C GLN A 892 -13.88 9.60 33.33
N ILE A 893 -14.90 10.39 33.01
CA ILE A 893 -15.97 10.03 32.07
C ILE A 893 -15.44 9.73 30.66
N VAL A 894 -14.56 10.60 30.14
CA VAL A 894 -13.94 10.40 28.81
C VAL A 894 -13.01 9.19 28.83
N GLY A 895 -12.21 9.03 29.89
CA GLY A 895 -11.33 7.88 30.09
C GLY A 895 -12.09 6.55 30.13
N GLU A 896 -13.23 6.50 30.81
CA GLU A 896 -14.10 5.33 30.82
C GLU A 896 -14.72 5.06 29.45
N THR A 897 -15.20 6.09 28.74
CA THR A 897 -15.70 5.95 27.36
C THR A 897 -14.62 5.33 26.45
N CYS A 898 -13.37 5.76 26.60
CA CYS A 898 -12.23 5.15 25.93
C CYS A 898 -12.04 3.69 26.38
N ALA A 899 -12.14 3.34 27.66
CA ALA A 899 -11.90 1.98 28.13
C ALA A 899 -13.03 0.98 27.79
N THR A 900 -14.30 1.36 27.98
CA THR A 900 -15.45 0.45 27.89
C THR A 900 -16.17 0.53 26.54
N GLY A 901 -16.09 1.66 25.84
CA GLY A 901 -16.85 1.93 24.62
C GLY A 901 -16.64 0.92 23.50
N ARG A 902 -15.52 0.17 23.50
CA ARG A 902 -15.23 -0.87 22.50
C ARG A 902 -16.28 -1.98 22.55
N LYS A 903 -16.67 -2.37 23.77
CA LYS A 903 -17.70 -3.41 24.01
C LYS A 903 -19.08 -2.89 23.55
N ASP A 904 -19.32 -1.59 23.69
CA ASP A 904 -20.57 -0.94 23.34
C ASP A 904 -20.68 -0.55 21.85
N GLY A 905 -19.63 -0.79 21.05
CA GLY A 905 -19.63 -0.39 19.64
C GLY A 905 -19.32 1.09 19.40
N ILE A 906 -18.77 1.80 20.40
CA ILE A 906 -18.47 3.23 20.36
C ILE A 906 -17.01 3.43 19.94
N ALA A 907 -16.81 3.87 18.70
CA ALA A 907 -15.53 4.38 18.22
C ALA A 907 -15.32 5.80 18.76
N VAL A 908 -14.08 6.19 19.03
CA VAL A 908 -13.77 7.50 19.63
C VAL A 908 -12.72 8.23 18.79
N LEU A 909 -12.99 9.50 18.50
CA LEU A 909 -12.08 10.40 17.82
C LEU A 909 -11.90 11.66 18.67
N LEU A 910 -10.69 11.87 19.17
CA LEU A 910 -10.34 13.07 19.93
C LEU A 910 -9.52 14.01 19.05
N LEU A 911 -9.91 15.28 18.99
CA LEU A 911 -9.18 16.33 18.30
C LEU A 911 -8.60 17.29 19.34
N SER A 912 -7.29 17.51 19.30
CA SER A 912 -6.58 18.39 20.23
C SER A 912 -5.46 19.16 19.52
N GLN A 913 -4.97 20.23 20.14
CA GLN A 913 -3.80 20.95 19.62
C GLN A 913 -2.50 20.26 20.03
N ASP A 914 -2.42 19.85 21.28
CA ASP A 914 -1.30 19.18 21.91
C ASP A 914 -1.76 17.96 22.76
N PRO A 915 -0.85 17.04 23.09
CA PRO A 915 -1.15 15.91 23.96
C PRO A 915 -1.10 16.25 25.45
N ASP A 916 -0.49 17.37 25.86
CA ASP A 916 -0.17 17.68 27.27
C ASP A 916 -1.42 17.66 28.13
N THR A 917 -2.46 18.39 27.73
CA THR A 917 -3.68 18.50 28.53
C THR A 917 -4.42 17.16 28.67
N ILE A 918 -4.30 16.27 27.68
CA ILE A 918 -4.89 14.93 27.72
C ILE A 918 -4.06 14.02 28.63
N CYS A 919 -2.73 14.11 28.56
CA CYS A 919 -1.85 13.23 29.33
C CYS A 919 -1.78 13.61 30.81
N GLU A 920 -1.89 14.90 31.14
CA GLU A 920 -1.80 15.42 32.51
C GLU A 920 -3.12 15.33 33.29
N CYS A 921 -4.25 15.05 32.64
CA CYS A 921 -5.53 14.90 33.33
C CYS A 921 -5.58 13.63 34.19
N SER A 922 -6.49 13.59 35.17
CA SER A 922 -6.61 12.46 36.12
C SER A 922 -6.92 11.11 35.47
N ALA A 923 -7.43 11.08 34.24
CA ALA A 923 -7.67 9.88 33.45
C ALA A 923 -6.72 9.72 32.24
N GLY A 924 -5.63 10.51 32.18
CA GLY A 924 -4.76 10.57 31.01
C GLY A 924 -4.15 9.23 30.64
N SER A 925 -3.68 8.45 31.62
CA SER A 925 -3.17 7.09 31.40
C SER A 925 -4.23 6.17 30.79
N GLN A 926 -5.46 6.22 31.31
CA GLN A 926 -6.58 5.43 30.81
C GLN A 926 -6.95 5.81 29.38
N ILE A 927 -6.98 7.10 29.04
CA ILE A 927 -7.25 7.57 27.67
C ILE A 927 -6.14 7.09 26.73
N MET A 928 -4.88 7.37 27.07
CA MET A 928 -3.74 7.15 26.17
C MET A 928 -3.39 5.69 25.94
N GLN A 929 -3.65 4.80 26.92
CA GLN A 929 -3.47 3.34 26.76
C GLN A 929 -4.52 2.71 25.84
N ASN A 930 -5.70 3.33 25.71
CA ASN A 930 -6.78 2.81 24.86
C ASN A 930 -6.77 3.41 23.44
N ILE A 931 -6.09 4.54 23.20
CA ILE A 931 -5.95 5.10 21.85
C ILE A 931 -5.11 4.16 20.97
N ASN A 932 -5.67 3.78 19.82
CA ASN A 932 -5.02 2.89 18.86
C ASN A 932 -4.17 3.67 17.86
N TYR A 933 -4.78 4.70 17.26
CA TYR A 933 -4.17 5.49 16.20
C TYR A 933 -3.83 6.88 16.73
N ARG A 934 -2.60 7.33 16.53
CA ARG A 934 -2.21 8.72 16.81
C ARG A 934 -1.83 9.40 15.51
N ILE A 935 -2.46 10.53 15.23
CA ILE A 935 -2.35 11.25 13.97
C ILE A 935 -1.87 12.66 14.29
N THR A 936 -0.61 12.95 14.00
CA THR A 936 0.04 14.22 14.39
C THR A 936 0.31 15.06 13.15
N GLY A 937 -0.35 16.21 13.05
CA GLY A 937 -0.13 17.20 12.00
C GLY A 937 1.06 18.11 12.30
N ARG A 938 0.99 19.36 11.83
CA ARG A 938 1.98 20.39 12.17
C ARG A 938 1.96 20.72 13.66
N ILE A 939 3.14 20.83 14.27
CA ILE A 939 3.33 21.23 15.67
C ILE A 939 4.22 22.47 15.75
N THR A 940 4.35 23.05 16.94
CA THR A 940 5.36 24.10 17.21
C THR A 940 6.69 23.48 17.61
N SER A 941 7.78 24.25 17.52
CA SER A 941 9.10 23.80 18.00
C SER A 941 9.10 23.49 19.50
N SER A 942 8.34 24.23 20.30
CA SER A 942 8.17 23.94 21.74
C SER A 942 7.40 22.64 22.00
N GLY A 943 6.45 22.30 21.11
CA GLY A 943 5.65 21.09 21.23
C GLY A 943 6.47 19.79 21.14
N ILE A 944 7.63 19.79 20.47
CA ILE A 944 8.50 18.60 20.31
C ILE A 944 8.74 17.89 21.66
N ASN A 945 9.04 18.65 22.71
CA ASN A 945 9.33 18.13 24.04
C ASN A 945 8.13 17.39 24.65
N SER A 946 6.91 17.88 24.40
CA SER A 946 5.68 17.26 24.89
C SER A 946 5.43 15.89 24.25
N PHE A 947 5.62 15.77 22.94
CA PHE A 947 5.49 14.49 22.23
C PHE A 947 6.58 13.49 22.63
N GLN A 948 7.80 13.95 22.90
CA GLN A 948 8.87 13.11 23.43
C GLN A 948 8.53 12.60 24.84
N ARG A 949 8.15 13.51 25.74
CA ARG A 949 7.87 13.22 27.14
C ARG A 949 6.69 12.28 27.31
N TYR A 950 5.57 12.56 26.63
CA TYR A 950 4.32 11.86 26.88
C TYR A 950 4.07 10.67 25.94
N LEU A 951 4.51 10.76 24.68
CA LEU A 951 4.26 9.71 23.69
C LEU A 951 5.51 8.89 23.35
N GLY A 952 6.69 9.27 23.87
CA GLY A 952 7.94 8.56 23.59
C GLY A 952 8.40 8.68 22.14
N TYR A 953 7.94 9.72 21.42
CA TYR A 953 8.27 9.86 20.00
C TYR A 953 9.77 10.14 19.78
N PRO A 954 10.44 9.45 18.85
CA PRO A 954 11.84 9.71 18.54
C PRO A 954 12.07 11.16 18.06
N PRO A 955 13.07 11.89 18.62
CA PRO A 955 13.35 13.29 18.27
C PRO A 955 13.55 13.56 16.77
N ASN A 956 14.23 12.64 16.09
CA ASN A 956 14.53 12.70 14.66
C ASN A 956 13.29 12.52 13.77
N ILE A 957 12.21 11.91 14.29
CA ILE A 957 10.95 11.74 13.56
C ILE A 957 10.06 12.96 13.77
N ILE A 958 9.77 13.31 15.02
CA ILE A 958 8.77 14.33 15.37
C ILE A 958 9.23 15.76 15.06
N SER A 959 10.54 16.03 15.08
CA SER A 959 11.09 17.37 14.77
C SER A 959 10.68 17.88 13.38
N GLN A 960 10.43 17.00 12.42
CA GLN A 960 9.99 17.41 11.08
C GLN A 960 8.60 18.02 11.07
N ASN A 961 7.70 17.58 11.97
CA ASN A 961 6.36 18.13 12.13
C ASN A 961 6.37 19.60 12.58
N ALA A 962 7.47 20.08 13.19
CA ALA A 962 7.65 21.47 13.58
C ALA A 962 8.17 22.37 12.45
N THR A 963 8.53 21.79 11.30
CA THR A 963 9.13 22.53 10.17
C THR A 963 8.07 22.96 9.15
N GLU A 964 8.50 23.78 8.17
CA GLU A 964 7.67 24.15 7.02
C GLU A 964 7.28 22.97 6.13
N ALA A 965 7.96 21.83 6.23
CA ALA A 965 7.61 20.63 5.48
C ALA A 965 6.22 20.06 5.84
N PHE A 966 5.70 20.41 7.03
CA PHE A 966 4.38 20.00 7.50
C PHE A 966 3.31 21.10 7.37
N LEU A 967 3.62 22.22 6.70
CA LEU A 967 2.56 23.16 6.29
C LEU A 967 1.62 22.47 5.30
N PRO A 968 0.29 22.66 5.45
CA PRO A 968 -0.64 22.33 4.38
C PRO A 968 -0.25 23.02 3.08
N ARG A 969 -0.44 22.32 1.96
CA ARG A 969 -0.11 22.80 0.62
C ARG A 969 -1.39 23.10 -0.12
N SER A 970 -1.79 24.38 -0.11
CA SER A 970 -3.01 24.84 -0.76
C SER A 970 -2.98 24.67 -2.29
N SER A 971 -1.81 24.79 -2.93
CA SER A 971 -1.64 24.59 -4.38
C SER A 971 -2.06 23.19 -4.83
N ASP A 972 -1.70 22.18 -4.04
CA ASP A 972 -1.93 20.77 -4.35
C ASP A 972 -3.14 20.20 -3.57
N LEU A 973 -3.77 21.02 -2.73
CA LEU A 973 -4.85 20.68 -1.80
C LEU A 973 -4.56 19.43 -0.96
N TYR A 974 -3.53 19.49 -0.11
CA TYR A 974 -3.30 18.46 0.90
C TYR A 974 -2.78 19.00 2.23
N SER A 975 -2.95 18.20 3.27
CA SER A 975 -2.36 18.41 4.61
C SER A 975 -1.39 17.27 4.95
N CYS A 976 -0.35 17.56 5.73
CA CYS A 976 0.69 16.59 6.11
C CYS A 976 0.42 15.99 7.50
N TRP A 977 0.59 14.67 7.62
CA TRP A 977 0.30 13.92 8.84
C TRP A 977 1.37 12.85 9.14
N LEU A 978 1.73 12.73 10.40
CA LEU A 978 2.51 11.63 10.95
C LEU A 978 1.55 10.67 11.64
N LEU A 979 1.37 9.48 11.09
CA LEU A 979 0.56 8.43 11.68
C LEU A 979 1.44 7.56 12.58
N GLU A 980 0.93 7.18 13.74
CA GLU A 980 1.55 6.25 14.67
C GLU A 980 0.58 5.14 15.08
N LEU A 981 1.07 3.90 15.03
CA LEU A 981 0.37 2.70 15.46
C LEU A 981 1.39 1.72 16.05
N GLY A 982 1.20 1.35 17.32
CA GLY A 982 2.07 0.37 17.99
C GLY A 982 3.54 0.80 18.08
N GLY A 983 3.78 2.11 18.15
CA GLY A 983 5.10 2.74 18.16
C GLY A 983 5.68 3.01 16.76
N ARG A 984 5.14 2.43 15.68
CA ARG A 984 5.65 2.57 14.31
C ARG A 984 5.06 3.80 13.62
N PHE A 985 5.77 4.40 12.66
CA PHE A 985 5.46 5.72 12.12
C PHE A 985 5.34 5.76 10.60
N TRP A 986 4.28 6.39 10.08
CA TRP A 986 4.10 6.65 8.65
C TRP A 986 4.00 8.14 8.39
N ARG A 987 4.77 8.62 7.40
CA ARG A 987 4.66 9.99 6.92
C ARG A 987 3.69 10.03 5.76
N THR A 988 2.60 10.75 5.93
CA THR A 988 1.48 10.73 5.00
C THR A 988 0.95 12.11 4.69
N ARG A 989 0.11 12.17 3.67
CA ARG A 989 -0.63 13.33 3.20
C ARG A 989 -2.09 12.94 3.08
N PHE A 990 -2.96 13.85 3.49
CA PHE A 990 -4.39 13.69 3.33
C PHE A 990 -4.88 14.66 2.25
N TYR A 991 -5.51 14.10 1.20
CA TYR A 991 -6.06 14.83 0.06
C TYR A 991 -7.58 14.88 0.18
N PRO A 992 -8.17 15.98 0.68
CA PRO A 992 -9.62 16.09 0.80
C PRO A 992 -10.31 16.16 -0.57
N GLY A 993 -11.54 15.65 -0.64
CA GLY A 993 -12.46 16.00 -1.73
C GLY A 993 -12.79 17.49 -1.70
N GLU A 994 -12.91 18.11 -2.86
CA GLU A 994 -13.08 19.56 -3.02
C GLU A 994 -14.38 20.08 -2.38
N LEU A 995 -15.50 19.38 -2.56
CA LEU A 995 -16.77 19.74 -1.92
C LEU A 995 -16.73 19.53 -0.41
N MET A 996 -16.02 18.50 0.05
CA MET A 996 -15.86 18.24 1.48
C MET A 996 -15.06 19.38 2.12
N LEU A 997 -13.94 19.79 1.50
CA LEU A 997 -13.13 20.92 1.96
C LEU A 997 -13.96 22.22 2.01
N ALA A 998 -14.73 22.50 0.95
CA ALA A 998 -15.60 23.67 0.90
C ALA A 998 -16.69 23.67 1.99
N SER A 999 -17.17 22.49 2.41
CA SER A 999 -18.19 22.37 3.46
C SER A 999 -17.70 22.71 4.87
N VAL A 1000 -16.39 22.60 5.11
CA VAL A 1000 -15.74 22.89 6.40
C VAL A 1000 -14.89 24.17 6.39
N ALA A 1001 -14.87 24.89 5.27
CA ALA A 1001 -14.28 26.23 5.18
C ALA A 1001 -15.03 27.18 6.12
N ASN A 1002 -14.32 27.80 7.06
CA ASN A 1002 -14.95 28.48 8.20
C ASN A 1002 -14.23 29.77 8.63
N ASN A 1003 -13.17 30.18 7.94
CA ASN A 1003 -12.61 31.51 8.15
C ASN A 1003 -13.65 32.57 7.75
N GLN A 1004 -13.60 33.76 8.35
CA GLN A 1004 -14.63 34.79 8.16
C GLN A 1004 -14.87 35.11 6.67
N ASP A 1005 -13.79 35.36 5.91
CA ASP A 1005 -13.87 35.65 4.48
C ASP A 1005 -14.45 34.49 3.66
N GLU A 1006 -14.11 33.24 4.03
CA GLU A 1006 -14.64 32.04 3.37
C GLU A 1006 -16.14 31.89 3.61
N ARG A 1007 -16.59 32.19 4.83
CA ARG A 1007 -18.01 32.13 5.21
C ARG A 1007 -18.81 33.18 4.46
N GLU A 1008 -18.35 34.43 4.47
CA GLU A 1008 -19.04 35.51 3.77
C GLU A 1008 -19.14 35.21 2.26
N ALA A 1009 -18.07 34.67 1.65
CA ALA A 1009 -18.07 34.22 0.27
C ALA A 1009 -19.07 33.09 0.02
N ARG A 1010 -19.06 32.05 0.86
CA ARG A 1010 -19.99 30.94 0.75
C ARG A 1010 -21.43 31.39 0.94
N ASP A 1011 -21.72 32.21 1.94
CA ASP A 1011 -23.07 32.66 2.24
C ASP A 1011 -23.62 33.51 1.08
N ARG A 1012 -22.78 34.36 0.44
CA ARG A 1012 -23.13 35.08 -0.80
C ARG A 1012 -23.51 34.13 -1.94
N VAL A 1013 -22.76 33.05 -2.15
CA VAL A 1013 -23.04 32.07 -3.20
C VAL A 1013 -24.28 31.25 -2.86
N MET A 1014 -24.35 30.70 -1.65
CA MET A 1014 -25.46 29.86 -1.18
C MET A 1014 -26.81 30.59 -1.21
N ALA A 1015 -26.84 31.90 -0.95
CA ALA A 1015 -28.05 32.73 -1.04
C ALA A 1015 -28.65 32.79 -2.44
N GLN A 1016 -27.89 32.47 -3.49
CA GLN A 1016 -28.35 32.47 -4.88
C GLN A 1016 -29.11 31.18 -5.24
N TYR A 1017 -29.09 30.18 -4.36
CA TYR A 1017 -29.70 28.88 -4.60
C TYR A 1017 -30.89 28.62 -3.66
N PRO A 1018 -31.92 27.87 -4.09
CA PRO A 1018 -33.06 27.56 -3.22
C PRO A 1018 -32.63 26.77 -1.98
N PRO A 1019 -33.28 26.97 -0.81
CA PRO A 1019 -32.97 26.25 0.43
C PRO A 1019 -33.51 24.81 0.44
N THR A 1020 -33.47 24.11 -0.70
CA THR A 1020 -33.78 22.69 -0.84
C THR A 1020 -32.49 21.87 -0.74
N SER A 1021 -32.55 20.58 -0.42
CA SER A 1021 -31.34 19.73 -0.36
C SER A 1021 -30.54 19.76 -1.67
N LYS A 1022 -31.24 19.75 -2.83
CA LYS A 1022 -30.62 19.90 -4.15
C LYS A 1022 -30.00 21.29 -4.33
N GLY A 1023 -30.71 22.35 -3.98
CA GLY A 1023 -30.21 23.72 -4.10
C GLY A 1023 -28.98 23.98 -3.22
N ARG A 1024 -28.96 23.48 -1.98
CA ARG A 1024 -27.79 23.55 -1.09
C ARG A 1024 -26.56 22.84 -1.67
N LEU A 1025 -26.74 21.66 -2.27
CA LEU A 1025 -25.64 20.94 -2.93
C LEU A 1025 -25.14 21.66 -4.18
N LEU A 1026 -26.04 22.24 -4.99
CA LEU A 1026 -25.66 23.04 -6.15
C LEU A 1026 -24.92 24.32 -5.74
N GLY A 1027 -25.39 25.00 -4.69
CA GLY A 1027 -24.70 26.15 -4.13
C GLY A 1027 -23.33 25.81 -3.57
N LEU A 1028 -23.20 24.67 -2.85
CA LEU A 1028 -21.91 24.21 -2.35
C LEU A 1028 -20.95 23.88 -3.49
N LYS A 1029 -21.44 23.27 -4.58
CA LYS A 1029 -20.65 23.03 -5.78
C LYS A 1029 -20.18 24.34 -6.41
N ALA A 1030 -21.09 25.29 -6.64
CA ALA A 1030 -20.72 26.59 -7.22
C ALA A 1030 -19.70 27.33 -6.35
N PHE A 1031 -19.86 27.28 -5.02
CA PHE A 1031 -18.88 27.84 -4.11
C PHE A 1031 -17.53 27.13 -4.22
N ALA A 1032 -17.50 25.79 -4.27
CA ALA A 1032 -16.26 25.04 -4.43
C ALA A 1032 -15.54 25.34 -5.76
N ASP A 1033 -16.30 25.47 -6.86
CA ASP A 1033 -15.75 25.76 -8.20
C ASP A 1033 -15.02 27.13 -8.24
N GLU A 1034 -15.46 28.12 -7.45
CA GLU A 1034 -14.77 29.42 -7.29
C GLU A 1034 -13.72 29.42 -6.16
N TYR A 1035 -14.00 28.74 -5.04
CA TYR A 1035 -13.17 28.69 -3.84
C TYR A 1035 -11.86 27.94 -4.07
N ILE A 1036 -11.90 26.79 -4.76
CA ILE A 1036 -10.73 25.94 -4.94
C ILE A 1036 -9.64 26.62 -5.79
N PRO A 1037 -9.95 27.23 -6.96
CA PRO A 1037 -8.97 28.02 -7.70
C PRO A 1037 -8.40 29.18 -6.88
N ALA A 1038 -9.26 29.95 -6.19
CA ALA A 1038 -8.81 31.07 -5.35
C ALA A 1038 -7.85 30.61 -4.24
N LEU A 1039 -8.15 29.48 -3.60
CA LEU A 1039 -7.30 28.86 -2.58
C LEU A 1039 -5.96 28.39 -3.14
N ARG A 1040 -5.94 27.77 -4.34
CA ARG A 1040 -4.70 27.30 -5.00
C ARG A 1040 -3.80 28.46 -5.42
N GLU A 1041 -4.40 29.56 -5.88
CA GLU A 1041 -3.70 30.76 -6.35
C GLU A 1041 -3.33 31.73 -5.22
N GLY A 1042 -3.82 31.50 -4.00
CA GLY A 1042 -3.63 32.41 -2.86
C GLY A 1042 -4.33 33.76 -3.03
N LYS A 1043 -5.40 33.81 -3.84
CA LYS A 1043 -6.24 35.01 -4.02
C LYS A 1043 -7.23 35.12 -2.85
N GLY A 1044 -7.49 36.33 -2.36
CA GLY A 1044 -8.50 36.57 -1.33
C GLY A 1044 -9.93 36.26 -1.82
N PHE A 1045 -10.86 35.94 -0.91
CA PHE A 1045 -12.19 35.40 -1.25
C PHE A 1045 -13.29 36.46 -1.49
N SER A 1046 -12.94 37.75 -1.43
CA SER A 1046 -13.92 38.84 -1.51
C SER A 1046 -14.69 38.88 -2.84
N HIS A 1047 -14.05 38.50 -3.95
CA HIS A 1047 -14.63 38.52 -5.30
C HIS A 1047 -15.65 37.40 -5.55
N ILE A 1048 -15.65 36.34 -4.74
CA ILE A 1048 -16.49 35.16 -4.93
C ILE A 1048 -17.96 35.52 -4.71
N GLY A 1049 -18.82 35.12 -5.66
CA GLY A 1049 -20.26 35.35 -5.63
C GLY A 1049 -20.75 36.76 -5.96
N GLN A 1050 -19.88 37.66 -6.49
CA GLN A 1050 -20.25 39.04 -6.84
C GLN A 1050 -20.76 39.24 -8.29
N GLY A 1051 -20.56 38.26 -9.19
CA GLY A 1051 -20.73 38.45 -10.65
C GLY A 1051 -22.12 38.18 -11.26
N LEU A 1052 -23.10 37.66 -10.51
CA LEU A 1052 -24.38 37.19 -11.08
C LEU A 1052 -25.55 38.20 -10.99
N SER A 1053 -25.35 39.38 -10.40
CA SER A 1053 -26.40 40.39 -10.21
C SER A 1053 -26.49 41.46 -11.31
N VAL A 1054 -25.49 41.57 -12.20
CA VAL A 1054 -25.39 42.69 -13.15
C VAL A 1054 -26.17 42.47 -14.45
N GLU A 1055 -26.43 41.23 -14.87
CA GLU A 1055 -27.17 40.98 -16.14
C GLU A 1055 -28.71 41.13 -16.04
N LYS A 1056 -29.27 41.40 -14.85
CA LYS A 1056 -30.73 41.54 -14.67
C LYS A 1056 -31.25 42.98 -14.61
N SER A 1057 -30.39 44.01 -14.61
CA SER A 1057 -30.85 45.41 -14.50
C SER A 1057 -30.79 46.23 -15.80
N GLU A 1058 -30.30 45.68 -16.91
CA GLU A 1058 -30.29 46.37 -18.20
C GLU A 1058 -31.15 45.64 -19.23
N ARG A 1059 -32.47 45.81 -19.14
CA ARG A 1059 -33.41 45.70 -20.27
C ARG A 1059 -34.73 46.36 -19.88
N SER A 1060 -34.76 47.68 -20.01
CA SER A 1060 -36.00 48.46 -20.12
C SER A 1060 -36.72 48.10 -21.43
N PRO A 1061 -38.06 48.11 -21.47
CA PRO A 1061 -38.84 47.50 -22.54
C PRO A 1061 -38.92 48.41 -23.77
N GLN A 1062 -38.37 47.96 -24.90
CA GLN A 1062 -38.79 48.47 -26.21
C GLN A 1062 -39.77 47.48 -26.85
N GLN A 1063 -40.99 47.99 -26.94
CA GLN A 1063 -42.16 47.50 -27.65
C GLN A 1063 -41.86 47.39 -29.16
N LYS A 1064 -42.10 46.22 -29.77
CA LYS A 1064 -42.55 46.06 -31.18
C LYS A 1064 -42.83 44.59 -31.54
N ASP A 1065 -44.13 44.33 -31.69
CA ASP A 1065 -44.84 43.53 -32.72
C ASP A 1065 -44.27 42.19 -33.23
N TYR A 1066 -45.06 41.14 -33.00
CA TYR A 1066 -45.05 39.85 -33.72
C TYR A 1066 -45.58 40.01 -35.17
N PRO A 1067 -45.23 39.10 -36.09
CA PRO A 1067 -46.19 38.03 -36.40
C PRO A 1067 -45.60 36.62 -36.70
N SER A 1068 -46.34 35.60 -36.22
CA SER A 1068 -46.68 34.29 -36.82
C SER A 1068 -45.62 33.34 -37.45
N ASP A 1069 -45.38 32.21 -36.75
CA ASP A 1069 -45.37 30.76 -37.13
C ASP A 1069 -45.24 30.28 -38.61
N PRO A 1070 -44.97 28.96 -38.89
CA PRO A 1070 -44.32 27.87 -38.13
C PRO A 1070 -43.36 26.98 -38.99
N ALA A 1071 -42.67 26.00 -38.36
CA ALA A 1071 -42.12 24.71 -38.90
C ALA A 1071 -40.72 24.41 -38.30
N GLU A 1072 -40.50 23.41 -37.46
CA GLU A 1072 -40.45 21.94 -37.66
C GLU A 1072 -39.00 21.42 -37.53
N HIS A 1073 -38.86 20.29 -36.86
CA HIS A 1073 -37.70 19.37 -36.78
C HIS A 1073 -36.47 19.63 -35.86
N ASP A 1074 -36.51 18.90 -34.74
CA ASP A 1074 -35.67 17.73 -34.45
C ASP A 1074 -34.36 17.86 -33.64
N GLN A 1075 -34.13 16.79 -32.86
CA GLN A 1075 -32.91 16.33 -32.19
C GLN A 1075 -32.59 16.80 -30.77
N ARG A 1076 -33.06 15.95 -29.85
CA ARG A 1076 -32.38 15.48 -28.63
C ARG A 1076 -30.88 15.22 -28.88
N SER A 1077 -30.00 15.80 -28.08
CA SER A 1077 -28.89 15.12 -27.38
C SER A 1077 -27.97 16.16 -26.69
N LEU A 1078 -27.23 15.70 -25.67
CA LEU A 1078 -26.14 16.38 -24.94
C LEU A 1078 -26.51 17.09 -23.64
N ILE A 1079 -26.85 16.27 -22.63
CA ILE A 1079 -26.46 16.52 -21.24
C ILE A 1079 -25.59 15.33 -20.81
N ALA A 1080 -24.27 15.53 -20.83
CA ALA A 1080 -23.28 14.81 -20.01
C ALA A 1080 -21.87 15.35 -20.32
N ARG A 1081 -21.43 16.34 -19.54
CA ARG A 1081 -20.04 16.50 -19.09
C ARG A 1081 -20.05 17.15 -17.71
#